data_AF-A0A0D2P061-F1
#
_entry.id   AF-A0A0D2P061-F1
#
_cell.length_a   1.000
_cell.length_b   1.000
_cell.length_c   1.000
_cell.angle_alpha   90.00
_cell.angle_beta   90.00
_cell.angle_gamma   90.00
#
_symmetry.space_group_name_H-M   'P 1'
#
loop_
_entity.id
_entity.type
_entity.pdbx_description
1 polymer ?
#
loop_
_entity_poly.entity_id
_entity_poly.type
_entity_poly.pdbx_seq_one_letter_code
_entity_poly.pdbx_strand_id
1 'polypeptide(L)'
;NSFGLYRQYPNNPTHNPDDTIGLQDLADGTAPKAINETQPSSISRLSVIPDDCTSIAQSYFPFRNSTIFGLMNWMWTGSAMKSICEMKNLIDFLKSDKFKKEDLDNFDIRSETSKFDKYLDNPSAFHSKQSPQPKASSPKDGWHESEVRILVPDLKPHKKEDVPTFTVPGLLHRSIVEIIKATFSDPASRFFHYTPFKSFWRSNIEGSQSEQGQRIYDELYTCDAMFSAHEELQKQPSEPGCTLERVVVGMMLWSDSTHLASFGTASLWPIYLYFGNQSKYLRGKPKAGACHHLAYLPKLPSNFWDFYFALTGDGPPEEVLTHCRRELMHAVWALLLDTEFMHAYEHGIVIECPDGVFRRFYPRIFTYSADYPEKILLATIRNFGLCPCPRCLISKDKIPDVGKVYDDHRRNTTSRIDSTARNFDINTARRFIYENGEGVKSAAVERVLRDKSFVPTTNAFSSLLHFGFNLFQMLVPDFMHEFELGVWKALFTHLVRIIVSEGKIQEFNKRYRQIPTFGRSTIRKFSQNASGMKKLAARNYEDLLQCAIPVFDGLLDPEHDKAILSLLFTIAEWHALGKLRMHTDLTLGWLHECTGNLGTQLRRFQSYTCSFFDTRELPSEEAARRQKAKKTPSSSRKGKIPTRKTNQDPPSIIGPELKTPKAPPKKKLFNLIMIKLHSLGDYVNTIKLFGTSDSYSTQPGELEHRRVKKYYARTNKNCATRQITRLERREHILLSRTQSTIGQEKQTGFSIERAGSKRRKSESLPYTPPEYHHHISTSRNFPLHIQNLLDSTTDDDPAIKDFYPRLQEHLLARILHPTWSGDGNEYSDEERSKVFFINERLYRHKVMRINYTTYDVRLGQDSVNARNHADIMVLSSSDKDHPFEYGRIISIFHVDVVIKLDKAVVSPTPVSKEVLWVRWYKRDSSYDAGFKKKRLHRLQFFPCNDPAAFGFLDPDEVIRAVHLIPAFRFGKTSNLFSEESLGRAPGEFEDWKYFYVNIFVDRDMYMRFAGGGIGH
;
A
#
# COMPACT_ATOMS: atom_id res chain seq x y z
N ASN A 1 6.71 18.56 19.64
CA ASN A 1 6.07 17.52 20.49
C ASN A 1 7.16 16.81 21.31
N SER A 2 6.85 15.76 22.05
CA SER A 2 7.82 15.00 22.87
C SER A 2 8.96 14.36 22.06
N PHE A 3 8.74 14.09 20.77
CA PHE A 3 9.75 13.54 19.84
C PHE A 3 10.63 14.61 19.19
N GLY A 4 10.50 15.88 19.59
CA GLY A 4 11.27 16.99 18.99
C GLY A 4 10.81 17.42 17.59
N LEU A 5 9.60 16.99 17.17
CA LEU A 5 8.97 17.46 15.93
C LEU A 5 8.36 18.84 16.14
N TYR A 6 8.60 19.73 15.19
CA TYR A 6 7.98 21.05 15.14
C TYR A 6 7.65 21.44 13.69
N ARG A 7 6.76 22.43 13.55
CA ARG A 7 6.25 22.90 12.26
C ARG A 7 6.61 24.35 12.08
N GLN A 8 6.90 24.71 10.84
CA GLN A 8 7.08 26.09 10.41
C GLN A 8 5.98 26.42 9.40
N TYR A 9 5.02 27.23 9.83
CA TYR A 9 3.98 27.76 8.96
C TYR A 9 4.43 29.09 8.31
N PRO A 10 3.90 29.44 7.13
CA PRO A 10 4.15 30.76 6.54
C PRO A 10 3.49 31.87 7.36
N ASN A 11 2.31 31.60 7.90
CA ASN A 11 1.53 32.46 8.80
C ASN A 11 0.81 31.60 9.85
N ASN A 12 0.27 32.20 10.92
CA ASN A 12 -0.52 31.46 11.89
C ASN A 12 -1.73 30.78 11.21
N PRO A 13 -1.89 29.44 11.30
CA PRO A 13 -2.99 28.75 10.66
C PRO A 13 -4.32 29.07 11.35
N THR A 14 -5.38 29.29 10.56
CA THR A 14 -6.75 29.48 11.07
C THR A 14 -7.42 28.16 11.46
N HIS A 15 -6.88 27.04 10.95
CA HIS A 15 -7.40 25.69 11.15
C HIS A 15 -6.22 24.70 11.25
N ASN A 16 -6.16 23.94 12.34
CA ASN A 16 -5.18 22.87 12.54
C ASN A 16 -5.89 21.55 12.89
N PRO A 17 -6.01 20.59 11.95
CA PRO A 17 -6.73 19.35 12.19
C PRO A 17 -6.04 18.45 13.24
N ASP A 18 -4.74 18.64 13.47
CA ASP A 18 -3.94 17.77 14.34
C ASP A 18 -4.15 18.01 15.84
N ASP A 19 -4.79 19.12 16.21
CA ASP A 19 -5.15 19.41 17.62
C ASP A 19 -6.18 18.39 18.16
N THR A 20 -6.84 17.65 17.26
CA THR A 20 -7.85 16.64 17.59
C THR A 20 -7.36 15.19 17.43
N ILE A 21 -6.11 14.98 17.01
CA ILE A 21 -5.54 13.64 16.78
C ILE A 21 -5.15 13.01 18.11
N GLY A 22 -5.77 11.87 18.44
CA GLY A 22 -5.39 11.05 19.59
C GLY A 22 -4.44 9.91 19.22
N LEU A 23 -3.88 9.22 20.23
CA LEU A 23 -3.06 8.01 20.06
C LEU A 23 -3.76 6.95 19.20
N GLN A 24 -5.08 6.85 19.30
CA GLN A 24 -5.89 5.92 18.54
C GLN A 24 -5.85 6.17 17.02
N ASP A 25 -5.72 7.43 16.60
CA ASP A 25 -5.61 7.83 15.19
C ASP A 25 -4.18 7.58 14.64
N LEU A 26 -3.20 7.55 15.54
CA LEU A 26 -1.80 7.18 15.29
C LEU A 26 -1.56 5.67 15.24
N ALA A 27 -2.49 4.86 15.74
CA ALA A 27 -2.39 3.40 15.72
C ALA A 27 -2.69 2.80 14.34
N ASP A 28 -1.73 2.05 13.81
CA ASP A 28 -1.85 1.34 12.55
C ASP A 28 -2.64 0.03 12.74
N GLY A 29 -3.96 0.18 12.86
CA GLY A 29 -4.90 -0.95 12.86
C GLY A 29 -5.01 -1.69 14.19
N THR A 30 -6.01 -1.32 14.97
CA THR A 30 -6.53 -2.10 16.11
C THR A 30 -6.65 -3.58 15.74
N ALA A 31 -6.22 -4.48 16.62
CA ALA A 31 -6.46 -5.93 16.48
C ALA A 31 -7.91 -6.23 16.05
N PRO A 32 -8.18 -7.30 15.29
CA PRO A 32 -9.57 -7.72 15.10
C PRO A 32 -10.19 -7.93 16.47
N LYS A 33 -11.33 -7.26 16.71
CA LYS A 33 -12.18 -7.56 17.85
C LYS A 33 -12.47 -9.06 17.82
N ALA A 34 -12.35 -9.73 18.97
CA ALA A 34 -12.77 -11.11 19.09
C ALA A 34 -14.20 -11.23 18.51
N ILE A 35 -14.51 -12.35 17.86
CA ILE A 35 -15.80 -12.60 17.16
C ILE A 35 -17.03 -12.34 18.07
N ASN A 36 -16.82 -12.23 19.39
CA ASN A 36 -17.84 -12.07 20.42
C ASN A 36 -17.86 -10.71 21.15
N GLU A 37 -17.05 -9.71 20.79
CA GLU A 37 -17.11 -8.38 21.41
C GLU A 37 -17.82 -7.36 20.50
N THR A 38 -19.13 -7.24 20.70
CA THR A 38 -20.06 -6.27 20.08
C THR A 38 -19.90 -4.87 20.69
N GLN A 39 -18.70 -4.31 20.63
CA GLN A 39 -18.52 -2.86 20.73
C GLN A 39 -18.10 -2.37 19.34
N PRO A 40 -18.70 -1.30 18.78
CA PRO A 40 -18.26 -0.74 17.50
C PRO A 40 -16.81 -0.29 17.59
N SER A 41 -15.95 -0.60 16.62
CA SER A 41 -14.71 0.17 16.50
C SER A 41 -15.09 1.54 15.96
N SER A 42 -14.54 2.62 16.53
CA SER A 42 -14.74 4.01 16.12
C SER A 42 -14.28 4.31 14.67
N ILE A 43 -13.89 3.29 13.91
CA ILE A 43 -13.33 3.37 12.56
C ILE A 43 -14.03 2.38 11.59
N SER A 44 -14.90 1.48 12.08
CA SER A 44 -15.84 0.73 11.21
C SER A 44 -17.15 1.49 11.06
N ARG A 45 -17.09 2.66 10.43
CA ARG A 45 -18.20 3.62 10.23
C ARG A 45 -19.28 3.16 9.22
N LEU A 46 -19.40 1.85 8.97
CA LEU A 46 -20.18 1.27 7.86
C LEU A 46 -21.47 0.57 8.30
N SER A 47 -21.80 0.55 9.60
CA SER A 47 -23.02 -0.12 10.09
C SER A 47 -23.70 0.58 11.26
N VAL A 48 -23.30 1.80 11.61
CA VAL A 48 -23.95 2.54 12.70
C VAL A 48 -25.20 3.19 12.14
N ILE A 49 -26.36 2.82 12.68
CA ILE A 49 -27.63 3.48 12.40
C ILE A 49 -27.74 4.63 13.41
N PRO A 50 -28.16 5.86 13.01
CA PRO A 50 -28.35 7.01 13.91
C PRO A 50 -29.15 6.69 15.18
N ASP A 51 -28.82 7.28 16.34
CA ASP A 51 -29.68 7.25 17.54
C ASP A 51 -30.84 8.26 17.42
N ASP A 52 -32.03 7.85 17.87
CA ASP A 52 -33.31 8.58 17.72
C ASP A 52 -33.49 9.76 18.71
N CYS A 53 -32.43 10.24 19.38
CA CYS A 53 -32.57 11.19 20.49
C CYS A 53 -32.80 12.67 20.10
N THR A 54 -33.07 12.97 18.82
CA THR A 54 -33.64 14.28 18.45
C THR A 54 -34.75 14.09 17.44
N SER A 55 -35.95 14.57 17.80
CA SER A 55 -37.14 14.56 16.97
C SER A 55 -36.88 15.08 15.56
N ILE A 56 -37.50 14.44 14.57
CA ILE A 56 -38.01 14.92 13.26
C ILE A 56 -37.54 13.98 12.14
N ALA A 57 -38.47 13.65 11.24
CA ALA A 57 -38.36 12.80 10.04
C ALA A 57 -37.24 13.13 9.03
N GLN A 58 -36.29 14.00 9.38
CA GLN A 58 -35.15 14.42 8.55
C GLN A 58 -33.94 13.46 8.62
N SER A 59 -33.77 12.67 9.67
CA SER A 59 -32.56 11.84 9.86
C SER A 59 -32.44 10.65 8.90
N TYR A 60 -33.57 10.06 8.48
CA TYR A 60 -33.61 8.87 7.62
C TYR A 60 -34.04 9.16 6.17
N PHE A 61 -34.52 10.38 5.87
CA PHE A 61 -34.99 10.79 4.54
C PHE A 61 -33.92 10.55 3.46
N PRO A 62 -34.16 9.91 2.30
CA PRO A 62 -35.46 9.72 1.66
C PRO A 62 -36.21 8.47 2.13
N PHE A 63 -35.66 7.72 3.08
CA PHE A 63 -36.34 6.55 3.64
C PHE A 63 -37.33 7.00 4.71
N ARG A 64 -38.50 6.34 4.72
CA ARG A 64 -39.62 6.70 5.60
C ARG A 64 -39.37 6.41 7.09
N ASN A 65 -38.45 5.48 7.41
CA ASN A 65 -38.19 5.04 8.78
C ASN A 65 -36.79 4.41 8.93
N SER A 66 -36.39 4.19 10.18
CA SER A 66 -35.12 3.57 10.58
C SER A 66 -34.97 2.15 10.04
N THR A 67 -36.06 1.38 9.99
CA THR A 67 -36.08 -0.01 9.47
C THR A 67 -35.62 -0.07 8.02
N ILE A 68 -36.22 0.75 7.15
CA ILE A 68 -35.88 0.79 5.72
C ILE A 68 -34.50 1.36 5.51
N PHE A 69 -34.13 2.43 6.23
CA PHE A 69 -32.77 2.96 6.16
C PHE A 69 -31.74 1.89 6.55
N GLY A 70 -31.94 1.16 7.64
CA GLY A 70 -31.02 0.11 8.09
C GLY A 70 -30.88 -1.04 7.10
N LEU A 71 -31.99 -1.51 6.51
CA LEU A 71 -31.97 -2.54 5.46
C LEU A 71 -31.28 -2.06 4.17
N MET A 72 -31.58 -0.84 3.73
CA MET A 72 -30.97 -0.24 2.55
C MET A 72 -29.48 0.04 2.78
N ASN A 73 -29.11 0.52 3.96
CA ASN A 73 -27.71 0.70 4.35
C ASN A 73 -26.97 -0.64 4.30
N TRP A 74 -27.47 -1.67 4.97
CA TRP A 74 -26.88 -3.02 4.93
C TRP A 74 -26.72 -3.55 3.50
N MET A 75 -27.76 -3.41 2.66
CA MET A 75 -27.73 -3.86 1.26
C MET A 75 -26.65 -3.16 0.44
N TRP A 76 -26.54 -1.83 0.55
CA TRP A 76 -25.69 -1.04 -0.34
C TRP A 76 -24.26 -0.87 0.18
N THR A 77 -24.06 -0.70 1.49
CA THR A 77 -22.73 -0.50 2.08
C THR A 77 -22.05 -1.81 2.50
N GLY A 78 -22.82 -2.87 2.80
CA GLY A 78 -22.30 -4.20 3.15
C GLY A 78 -21.52 -4.89 2.04
N SER A 79 -20.84 -6.01 2.35
CA SER A 79 -20.06 -6.81 1.39
C SER A 79 -20.91 -7.32 0.22
N ALA A 80 -20.32 -7.47 -0.97
CA ALA A 80 -20.99 -8.14 -2.10
C ALA A 80 -21.03 -9.67 -1.95
N MET A 81 -20.22 -10.23 -1.04
CA MET A 81 -20.23 -11.66 -0.73
C MET A 81 -21.00 -11.91 0.57
N LYS A 82 -21.90 -12.89 0.55
CA LYS A 82 -22.53 -13.41 1.78
C LYS A 82 -21.43 -13.96 2.69
N SER A 83 -21.30 -13.41 3.89
CA SER A 83 -20.32 -13.85 4.88
C SER A 83 -20.97 -13.97 6.25
N ILE A 84 -20.35 -14.76 7.14
CA ILE A 84 -20.81 -14.92 8.53
C ILE A 84 -20.88 -13.55 9.23
N CYS A 85 -19.92 -12.67 8.97
CA CYS A 85 -19.88 -11.32 9.54
C CYS A 85 -21.06 -10.44 9.06
N GLU A 86 -21.34 -10.42 7.76
CA GLU A 86 -22.47 -9.65 7.21
C GLU A 86 -23.81 -10.17 7.72
N MET A 87 -23.95 -11.49 7.88
CA MET A 87 -25.14 -12.09 8.45
C MET A 87 -25.29 -11.70 9.92
N LYS A 88 -24.19 -11.69 10.68
CA LYS A 88 -24.21 -11.24 12.08
C LYS A 88 -24.64 -9.78 12.18
N ASN A 89 -24.08 -8.88 11.37
CA ASN A 89 -24.46 -7.46 11.35
C ASN A 89 -25.96 -7.27 11.06
N LEU A 90 -26.50 -8.04 10.11
CA LEU A 90 -27.94 -8.01 9.83
C LEU A 90 -28.75 -8.48 11.04
N ILE A 91 -28.39 -9.61 11.65
CA ILE A 91 -29.08 -10.15 12.82
C ILE A 91 -28.99 -9.19 14.02
N ASP A 92 -27.85 -8.55 14.24
CA ASP A 92 -27.66 -7.57 15.30
C ASP A 92 -28.56 -6.35 15.07
N PHE A 93 -28.70 -5.87 13.83
CA PHE A 93 -29.67 -4.83 13.49
C PHE A 93 -31.12 -5.27 13.71
N LEU A 94 -31.50 -6.48 13.26
CA LEU A 94 -32.84 -7.02 13.43
C LEU A 94 -33.23 -7.22 14.92
N LYS A 95 -32.25 -7.31 15.81
CA LYS A 95 -32.45 -7.39 17.27
C LYS A 95 -32.47 -6.02 17.96
N SER A 96 -32.10 -4.95 17.25
CA SER A 96 -32.05 -3.60 17.81
C SER A 96 -33.44 -2.97 17.84
N ASP A 97 -33.64 -2.03 18.76
CA ASP A 97 -34.90 -1.26 18.88
C ASP A 97 -35.20 -0.38 17.67
N LYS A 98 -34.23 -0.24 16.75
CA LYS A 98 -34.34 0.50 15.48
C LYS A 98 -35.08 -0.28 14.40
N PHE A 99 -35.24 -1.59 14.56
CA PHE A 99 -35.99 -2.44 13.64
C PHE A 99 -37.41 -2.67 14.16
N LYS A 100 -38.41 -2.28 13.37
CA LYS A 100 -39.82 -2.53 13.64
C LYS A 100 -40.39 -3.38 12.51
N LYS A 101 -41.07 -4.47 12.85
CA LYS A 101 -41.59 -5.40 11.82
C LYS A 101 -42.68 -4.72 10.98
N GLU A 102 -43.46 -3.86 11.61
CA GLU A 102 -44.59 -3.12 11.04
C GLU A 102 -44.12 -2.15 9.95
N ASP A 103 -42.87 -1.66 10.05
CA ASP A 103 -42.26 -0.80 9.03
C ASP A 103 -42.04 -1.50 7.68
N LEU A 104 -42.16 -2.83 7.63
CA LEU A 104 -42.06 -3.62 6.41
C LEU A 104 -43.39 -3.79 5.67
N ASP A 105 -44.49 -3.29 6.23
CA ASP A 105 -45.77 -3.29 5.54
C ASP A 105 -45.65 -2.45 4.26
N ASN A 106 -45.91 -3.08 3.11
CA ASN A 106 -45.70 -2.53 1.77
C ASN A 106 -44.24 -2.18 1.42
N PHE A 107 -43.25 -2.77 2.10
CA PHE A 107 -41.84 -2.64 1.70
C PHE A 107 -41.56 -3.48 0.44
N ASP A 108 -41.17 -2.80 -0.64
CA ASP A 108 -40.59 -3.42 -1.82
C ASP A 108 -39.23 -2.77 -2.12
N ILE A 109 -38.17 -3.59 -2.11
CA ILE A 109 -36.80 -3.11 -2.29
C ILE A 109 -36.61 -2.44 -3.66
N ARG A 110 -37.33 -2.86 -4.70
CA ARG A 110 -37.21 -2.26 -6.04
C ARG A 110 -37.82 -0.86 -6.04
N SER A 111 -38.98 -0.70 -5.44
CA SER A 111 -39.67 0.58 -5.25
C SER A 111 -38.83 1.54 -4.42
N GLU A 112 -38.31 1.11 -3.26
CA GLU A 112 -37.45 1.94 -2.40
C GLU A 112 -36.14 2.32 -3.09
N THR A 113 -35.54 1.40 -3.85
CA THR A 113 -34.37 1.69 -4.68
C THR A 113 -34.69 2.72 -5.77
N SER A 114 -35.85 2.62 -6.42
CA SER A 114 -36.27 3.59 -7.43
C SER A 114 -36.54 4.97 -6.84
N LYS A 115 -37.17 5.05 -5.67
CA LYS A 115 -37.36 6.30 -4.93
C LYS A 115 -36.01 6.92 -4.57
N PHE A 116 -35.06 6.11 -4.10
CA PHE A 116 -33.73 6.59 -3.77
C PHE A 116 -33.00 7.12 -5.01
N ASP A 117 -33.04 6.41 -6.14
CA ASP A 117 -32.46 6.89 -7.40
C ASP A 117 -33.09 8.21 -7.87
N LYS A 118 -34.42 8.33 -7.81
CA LYS A 118 -35.12 9.58 -8.17
C LYS A 118 -34.72 10.75 -7.27
N TYR A 119 -34.57 10.49 -5.97
CA TYR A 119 -34.08 11.48 -5.01
C TYR A 119 -32.65 11.90 -5.35
N LEU A 120 -31.76 10.95 -5.68
CA LEU A 120 -30.41 11.26 -6.10
C LEU A 120 -30.43 12.11 -7.38
N ASP A 121 -31.22 11.76 -8.37
CA ASP A 121 -31.28 12.47 -9.65
C ASP A 121 -31.84 13.90 -9.53
N ASN A 122 -32.82 14.13 -8.63
CA ASN A 122 -33.38 15.44 -8.39
C ASN A 122 -33.80 15.65 -6.92
N PRO A 123 -32.86 16.02 -6.02
CA PRO A 123 -33.16 16.23 -4.61
C PRO A 123 -34.21 17.32 -4.38
N SER A 124 -34.21 18.35 -5.24
CA SER A 124 -35.11 19.51 -5.13
C SER A 124 -36.59 19.17 -5.37
N ALA A 125 -36.90 18.10 -6.11
CA ALA A 125 -38.27 17.68 -6.39
C ALA A 125 -38.97 17.01 -5.18
N PHE A 126 -38.24 16.66 -4.12
CA PHE A 126 -38.77 15.94 -2.96
C PHE A 126 -38.96 16.81 -1.71
N HIS A 127 -38.69 18.12 -1.79
CA HIS A 127 -38.95 19.05 -0.68
C HIS A 127 -40.35 19.66 -0.78
N SER A 128 -41.21 19.43 0.22
CA SER A 128 -42.50 20.12 0.35
C SER A 128 -42.30 21.53 0.92
N LYS A 129 -43.22 22.46 0.60
CA LYS A 129 -43.21 23.89 0.98
C LYS A 129 -43.20 24.21 2.50
N GLN A 130 -43.03 23.23 3.39
CA GLN A 130 -43.17 23.40 4.85
C GLN A 130 -41.95 22.97 5.68
N SER A 131 -40.79 22.67 5.08
CA SER A 131 -39.54 22.45 5.84
C SER A 131 -38.63 23.69 5.78
N PRO A 132 -37.97 24.09 6.89
CA PRO A 132 -36.97 25.16 6.85
C PRO A 132 -35.90 24.79 5.83
N GLN A 133 -35.55 25.71 4.93
CA GLN A 133 -34.49 25.51 3.97
C GLN A 133 -33.20 25.07 4.70
N PRO A 134 -32.51 23.99 4.26
CA PRO A 134 -31.09 23.92 4.50
C PRO A 134 -30.47 25.14 3.80
N LYS A 135 -29.91 26.07 4.58
CA LYS A 135 -29.10 27.15 4.04
C LYS A 135 -27.86 26.53 3.37
N ALA A 136 -27.49 27.10 2.23
CA ALA A 136 -26.47 26.65 1.27
C ALA A 136 -26.93 25.53 0.30
N SER A 137 -26.79 25.82 -0.99
CA SER A 137 -27.07 24.92 -2.13
C SER A 137 -26.40 23.56 -1.94
N SER A 138 -27.19 22.50 -1.80
CA SER A 138 -26.65 21.14 -1.83
C SER A 138 -25.85 20.96 -3.14
N PRO A 139 -24.55 20.59 -3.09
CA PRO A 139 -23.72 20.40 -4.26
C PRO A 139 -24.39 19.45 -5.26
N LYS A 140 -24.44 19.83 -6.54
CA LYS A 140 -25.01 19.00 -7.62
C LYS A 140 -23.95 18.03 -8.13
N ASP A 141 -23.38 17.26 -7.22
CA ASP A 141 -22.29 16.33 -7.47
C ASP A 141 -22.79 15.03 -8.15
N GLY A 142 -23.56 15.20 -9.22
CA GLY A 142 -24.17 14.13 -10.00
C GLY A 142 -23.29 13.72 -11.17
N TRP A 143 -23.46 12.47 -11.60
CA TRP A 143 -22.86 11.97 -12.82
C TRP A 143 -23.57 12.52 -14.06
N HIS A 144 -22.80 13.10 -14.97
CA HIS A 144 -23.20 13.54 -16.29
C HIS A 144 -22.81 12.50 -17.34
N GLU A 145 -23.58 12.45 -18.43
CA GLU A 145 -23.19 11.72 -19.63
C GLU A 145 -22.94 12.70 -20.76
N SER A 146 -21.84 12.51 -21.47
CA SER A 146 -21.47 13.36 -22.60
C SER A 146 -20.93 12.52 -23.74
N GLU A 147 -21.00 13.09 -24.94
CA GLU A 147 -20.37 12.55 -26.12
C GLU A 147 -19.05 13.28 -26.38
N VAL A 148 -18.03 12.53 -26.82
CA VAL A 148 -16.68 13.07 -27.03
C VAL A 148 -16.40 13.10 -28.52
N ARG A 149 -16.12 14.28 -29.07
CA ARG A 149 -15.76 14.43 -30.48
C ARG A 149 -14.25 14.40 -30.65
N ILE A 150 -13.78 13.60 -31.61
CA ILE A 150 -12.36 13.50 -31.97
C ILE A 150 -12.14 13.75 -33.46
N LEU A 151 -11.00 14.35 -33.82
CA LEU A 151 -10.60 14.52 -35.22
C LEU A 151 -10.02 13.23 -35.77
N VAL A 152 -10.43 12.84 -36.98
CA VAL A 152 -10.01 11.58 -37.63
C VAL A 152 -9.23 11.89 -38.91
N PRO A 153 -7.95 11.46 -39.01
CA PRO A 153 -7.20 11.64 -40.24
C PRO A 153 -7.65 10.63 -41.30
N ASP A 154 -7.89 11.08 -42.52
CA ASP A 154 -8.39 10.27 -43.64
C ASP A 154 -7.44 10.26 -44.85
N LEU A 155 -6.22 10.78 -44.68
CA LEU A 155 -5.19 10.94 -45.71
C LEU A 155 -5.61 11.85 -46.87
N LYS A 156 -6.57 12.76 -46.64
CA LYS A 156 -6.98 13.79 -47.60
C LYS A 156 -6.67 15.18 -47.03
N PRO A 157 -6.38 16.16 -47.88
CA PRO A 157 -6.19 17.53 -47.45
C PRO A 157 -7.54 18.17 -47.11
N HIS A 158 -7.63 18.83 -45.95
CA HIS A 158 -8.82 19.54 -45.50
C HIS A 158 -8.53 21.00 -45.14
N LYS A 159 -9.56 21.85 -45.18
CA LYS A 159 -9.52 23.08 -44.40
C LYS A 159 -9.81 22.75 -42.93
N LYS A 160 -9.36 23.61 -42.01
CA LYS A 160 -9.47 23.36 -40.56
C LYS A 160 -10.89 23.03 -40.07
N GLU A 161 -11.91 23.57 -40.71
CA GLU A 161 -13.33 23.40 -40.36
C GLU A 161 -13.96 22.13 -40.95
N ASP A 162 -13.34 21.56 -41.99
CA ASP A 162 -13.89 20.45 -42.78
C ASP A 162 -13.32 19.07 -42.38
N VAL A 163 -12.43 19.04 -41.39
CA VAL A 163 -11.75 17.81 -40.95
C VAL A 163 -12.80 16.80 -40.43
N PRO A 164 -12.77 15.53 -40.90
CA PRO A 164 -13.68 14.51 -40.43
C PRO A 164 -13.63 14.33 -38.91
N THR A 165 -14.80 14.25 -38.28
CA THR A 165 -14.93 14.04 -36.84
C THR A 165 -15.72 12.78 -36.53
N PHE A 166 -15.34 12.12 -35.44
CA PHE A 166 -16.04 10.96 -34.92
C PHE A 166 -16.52 11.22 -33.50
N THR A 167 -17.78 10.88 -33.23
CA THR A 167 -18.41 11.06 -31.92
C THR A 167 -18.39 9.75 -31.14
N VAL A 168 -17.71 9.75 -30.00
CA VAL A 168 -17.64 8.64 -29.06
C VAL A 168 -18.66 8.85 -27.94
N PRO A 169 -19.74 8.06 -27.86
CA PRO A 169 -20.72 8.20 -26.78
C PRO A 169 -20.24 7.53 -25.49
N GLY A 170 -20.94 7.82 -24.39
CA GLY A 170 -20.83 7.07 -23.14
C GLY A 170 -19.72 7.50 -22.18
N LEU A 171 -19.20 8.73 -22.32
CA LEU A 171 -18.38 9.32 -21.26
C LEU A 171 -19.28 9.66 -20.08
N LEU A 172 -19.07 8.98 -18.96
CA LEU A 172 -19.68 9.35 -17.67
C LEU A 172 -18.67 10.14 -16.86
N HIS A 173 -19.03 11.32 -16.38
CA HIS A 173 -18.12 12.21 -15.66
C HIS A 173 -18.84 13.12 -14.64
N ARG A 174 -18.06 13.80 -13.80
CA ARG A 174 -18.53 14.78 -12.80
C ARG A 174 -17.75 16.08 -12.95
N SER A 175 -18.37 17.21 -12.59
CA SER A 175 -17.66 18.49 -12.52
C SER A 175 -16.64 18.45 -11.38
N ILE A 176 -15.38 18.78 -11.70
CA ILE A 176 -14.31 18.88 -10.69
C ILE A 176 -14.68 19.92 -9.62
N VAL A 177 -15.27 21.04 -10.04
CA VAL A 177 -15.66 22.14 -9.17
C VAL A 177 -16.74 21.71 -8.19
N GLU A 178 -17.74 20.94 -8.63
CA GLU A 178 -18.79 20.41 -7.75
C GLU A 178 -18.23 19.37 -6.76
N ILE A 179 -17.27 18.52 -7.16
CA ILE A 179 -16.58 17.61 -6.22
C ILE A 179 -15.83 18.41 -5.15
N ILE A 180 -15.14 19.50 -5.53
CA ILE A 180 -14.44 20.36 -4.58
C ILE A 180 -15.43 20.99 -3.59
N LYS A 181 -16.50 21.62 -4.10
CA LYS A 181 -17.55 22.21 -3.26
C LYS A 181 -18.12 21.18 -2.28
N ALA A 182 -18.46 19.99 -2.75
CA ALA A 182 -18.99 18.92 -1.92
C ALA A 182 -18.01 18.45 -0.84
N THR A 183 -16.75 18.28 -1.21
CA THR A 183 -15.74 17.72 -0.30
C THR A 183 -15.33 18.70 0.78
N PHE A 184 -15.13 19.98 0.43
CA PHE A 184 -14.68 20.99 1.40
C PHE A 184 -15.81 21.50 2.29
N SER A 185 -17.08 21.36 1.87
CA SER A 185 -18.24 21.61 2.74
C SER A 185 -18.60 20.41 3.64
N ASP A 186 -18.08 19.21 3.35
CA ASP A 186 -18.38 18.00 4.13
C ASP A 186 -17.73 18.05 5.52
N PRO A 187 -18.40 17.58 6.59
CA PRO A 187 -17.81 17.55 7.94
C PRO A 187 -16.47 16.82 8.06
N ALA A 188 -16.12 15.92 7.14
CA ALA A 188 -14.82 15.27 7.09
C ALA A 188 -13.67 16.23 6.70
N SER A 189 -13.97 17.38 6.09
CA SER A 189 -12.98 18.39 5.72
C SER A 189 -12.33 19.06 6.95
N ARG A 190 -12.88 18.87 8.16
CA ARG A 190 -12.24 19.24 9.43
C ARG A 190 -10.88 18.58 9.68
N PHE A 191 -10.56 17.52 8.92
CA PHE A 191 -9.30 16.79 8.99
C PHE A 191 -8.34 17.20 7.85
N PHE A 192 -8.61 18.29 7.15
CA PHE A 192 -7.82 18.77 6.02
C PHE A 192 -6.92 19.91 6.47
N HIS A 193 -5.67 19.91 5.99
CA HIS A 193 -4.80 21.06 6.14
C HIS A 193 -5.09 22.10 5.05
N TYR A 194 -5.58 23.27 5.46
CA TYR A 194 -5.79 24.41 4.57
C TYR A 194 -4.52 25.25 4.40
N THR A 195 -3.75 25.42 5.47
CA THR A 195 -2.43 26.06 5.44
C THR A 195 -1.33 25.01 5.38
N PRO A 196 -0.48 24.98 4.33
CA PRO A 196 0.68 24.08 4.30
C PRO A 196 1.75 24.56 5.29
N PHE A 197 2.67 23.66 5.64
CA PHE A 197 3.77 23.95 6.57
C PHE A 197 5.01 23.13 6.22
N LYS A 198 6.16 23.51 6.77
CA LYS A 198 7.37 22.68 6.72
C LYS A 198 7.54 21.96 8.05
N SER A 199 7.75 20.65 8.01
CA SER A 199 7.99 19.84 9.21
C SER A 199 9.50 19.68 9.45
N PHE A 200 9.91 19.81 10.71
CA PHE A 200 11.31 19.64 11.11
C PHE A 200 11.42 18.74 12.34
N TRP A 201 12.57 18.09 12.47
CA TRP A 201 12.94 17.29 13.62
C TRP A 201 14.24 17.78 14.24
N ARG A 202 14.25 17.88 15.56
CA ARG A 202 15.46 18.03 16.38
C ARG A 202 15.51 16.88 17.37
N SER A 203 16.62 16.16 17.37
CA SER A 203 16.85 15.10 18.35
C SER A 203 16.92 15.70 19.75
N ASN A 204 16.20 15.10 20.70
CA ASN A 204 16.26 15.45 22.11
C ASN A 204 17.41 14.73 22.85
N ILE A 205 18.23 13.94 22.15
CA ILE A 205 19.33 13.17 22.74
C ILE A 205 20.57 14.08 22.89
N GLU A 206 21.08 14.18 24.12
CA GLU A 206 22.30 14.93 24.45
C GLU A 206 23.49 14.47 23.59
N GLY A 207 24.24 15.41 23.01
CA GLY A 207 25.38 15.13 22.11
C GLY A 207 25.06 14.99 20.62
N SER A 208 23.78 14.97 20.23
CA SER A 208 23.34 14.93 18.82
C SER A 208 22.70 16.24 18.32
N GLN A 209 22.89 17.33 19.07
CA GLN A 209 22.32 18.65 18.79
C GLN A 209 22.96 19.29 17.55
N SER A 210 22.39 19.02 16.39
CA SER A 210 22.48 19.95 15.26
C SER A 210 21.68 21.22 15.61
N GLU A 211 22.31 22.39 15.59
CA GLU A 211 21.60 23.68 15.77
C GLU A 211 20.50 23.89 14.71
N GLN A 212 20.65 23.25 13.53
CA GLN A 212 19.66 23.23 12.47
C GLN A 212 18.80 21.95 12.54
N GLY A 213 17.47 22.10 12.61
CA GLY A 213 16.56 20.95 12.54
C GLY A 213 16.59 20.28 11.17
N GLN A 214 16.44 18.95 11.10
CA GLN A 214 16.36 18.21 9.84
C GLN A 214 14.98 18.40 9.19
N ARG A 215 14.91 18.67 7.89
CA ARG A 215 13.63 18.78 7.17
C ARG A 215 13.00 17.41 7.00
N ILE A 216 11.68 17.33 7.18
CA ILE A 216 10.85 16.15 6.95
C ILE A 216 9.99 16.32 5.70
N TYR A 217 9.81 15.21 4.98
CA TYR A 217 8.94 15.05 3.81
C TYR A 217 8.08 13.80 3.99
N ASP A 218 6.77 13.97 4.05
CA ASP A 218 5.83 12.86 4.26
C ASP A 218 4.49 13.01 3.51
N GLU A 219 3.95 14.22 3.42
CA GLU A 219 2.62 14.52 2.89
C GLU A 219 2.70 15.69 1.90
N LEU A 220 1.73 15.80 1.00
CA LEU A 220 1.75 16.90 0.03
C LEU A 220 1.72 18.27 0.73
N TYR A 221 0.89 18.43 1.77
CA TYR A 221 0.78 19.68 2.54
C TYR A 221 2.01 20.01 3.40
N THR A 222 2.99 19.10 3.51
CA THR A 222 4.27 19.37 4.19
C THR A 222 5.44 19.64 3.23
N CYS A 223 5.22 19.43 1.93
CA CYS A 223 6.25 19.41 0.90
C CYS A 223 6.36 20.73 0.12
N ASP A 224 7.47 20.85 -0.61
CA ASP A 224 7.86 22.12 -1.23
C ASP A 224 6.91 22.56 -2.35
N ALA A 225 6.27 21.63 -3.07
CA ALA A 225 5.35 22.01 -4.15
C ALA A 225 4.09 22.71 -3.59
N MET A 226 3.45 22.14 -2.56
CA MET A 226 2.25 22.76 -1.96
C MET A 226 2.58 24.08 -1.28
N PHE A 227 3.73 24.14 -0.60
CA PHE A 227 4.20 25.36 0.04
C PHE A 227 4.46 26.47 -1.00
N SER A 228 5.14 26.16 -2.10
CA SER A 228 5.41 27.12 -3.19
C SER A 228 4.12 27.59 -3.85
N ALA A 229 3.20 26.68 -4.17
CA ALA A 229 1.89 27.02 -4.74
C ALA A 229 1.07 27.92 -3.81
N HIS A 230 1.15 27.70 -2.49
CA HIS A 230 0.50 28.56 -1.51
C HIS A 230 1.15 29.95 -1.47
N GLU A 231 2.48 30.05 -1.43
CA GLU A 231 3.17 31.35 -1.44
C GLU A 231 2.90 32.14 -2.73
N GLU A 232 2.93 31.48 -3.89
CA GLU A 232 2.60 32.09 -5.17
C GLU A 232 1.18 32.63 -5.18
N LEU A 233 0.21 31.84 -4.70
CA LEU A 233 -1.18 32.28 -4.52
C LEU A 233 -1.27 33.48 -3.58
N GLN A 234 -0.52 33.49 -2.47
CA GLN A 234 -0.58 34.61 -1.54
C GLN A 234 0.03 35.90 -2.11
N LYS A 235 1.00 35.80 -3.02
CA LYS A 235 1.62 36.96 -3.70
C LYS A 235 0.75 37.55 -4.81
N GLN A 236 -0.22 36.79 -5.33
CA GLN A 236 -1.17 37.29 -6.34
C GLN A 236 -2.11 38.35 -5.75
N PRO A 237 -2.63 39.29 -6.57
CA PRO A 237 -3.66 40.22 -6.11
C PRO A 237 -4.91 39.46 -5.65
N SER A 238 -5.52 39.94 -4.58
CA SER A 238 -6.81 39.39 -4.13
C SER A 238 -7.93 39.75 -5.11
N GLU A 239 -8.95 38.89 -5.17
CA GLU A 239 -10.17 39.19 -5.92
C GLU A 239 -10.81 40.51 -5.44
N PRO A 240 -11.27 41.40 -6.33
CA PRO A 240 -11.84 42.69 -5.96
C PRO A 240 -12.95 42.54 -4.91
N GLY A 241 -12.81 43.24 -3.78
CA GLY A 241 -13.78 43.21 -2.67
C GLY A 241 -13.79 41.92 -1.84
N CYS A 242 -12.87 40.97 -2.08
CA CYS A 242 -12.80 39.71 -1.35
C CYS A 242 -11.67 39.71 -0.32
N THR A 243 -12.02 39.56 0.96
CA THR A 243 -11.07 39.47 2.09
C THR A 243 -10.95 38.05 2.67
N LEU A 244 -11.53 37.05 1.99
CA LEU A 244 -11.54 35.67 2.46
C LEU A 244 -10.14 35.05 2.43
N GLU A 245 -9.88 34.11 3.36
CA GLU A 245 -8.68 33.28 3.35
C GLU A 245 -8.56 32.53 2.01
N ARG A 246 -7.39 32.58 1.40
CA ARG A 246 -7.09 31.89 0.14
C ARG A 246 -6.38 30.57 0.41
N VAL A 247 -7.01 29.47 0.00
CA VAL A 247 -6.56 28.10 0.28
C VAL A 247 -6.26 27.40 -1.03
N VAL A 248 -5.12 26.69 -1.10
CA VAL A 248 -4.81 25.82 -2.25
C VAL A 248 -5.51 24.47 -2.06
N VAL A 249 -6.20 24.01 -3.10
CA VAL A 249 -6.76 22.65 -3.18
C VAL A 249 -5.79 21.77 -3.96
N GLY A 250 -5.09 20.90 -3.26
CA GLY A 250 -4.11 20.00 -3.85
C GLY A 250 -4.79 18.81 -4.53
N MET A 251 -4.98 18.85 -5.84
CA MET A 251 -5.57 17.77 -6.61
C MET A 251 -4.51 16.74 -6.99
N MET A 252 -4.80 15.48 -6.67
CA MET A 252 -3.99 14.31 -7.03
C MET A 252 -4.87 13.35 -7.84
N LEU A 253 -4.43 12.97 -9.03
CA LEU A 253 -5.21 12.20 -10.01
C LEU A 253 -4.64 10.79 -10.20
N TRP A 254 -5.51 9.81 -10.45
CA TRP A 254 -5.13 8.45 -10.84
C TRP A 254 -5.96 8.00 -12.03
N SER A 255 -5.35 7.26 -12.97
CA SER A 255 -6.10 6.46 -13.93
C SER A 255 -5.39 5.16 -14.23
N ASP A 256 -6.18 4.09 -14.29
CA ASP A 256 -5.72 2.77 -14.71
C ASP A 256 -6.93 1.94 -15.18
N SER A 257 -6.77 1.20 -16.28
CA SER A 257 -7.85 0.38 -16.83
C SER A 257 -7.94 -0.95 -16.09
N THR A 258 -9.13 -1.28 -15.57
CA THR A 258 -9.36 -2.51 -14.81
C THR A 258 -10.34 -3.46 -15.50
N HIS A 259 -10.03 -4.76 -15.50
CA HIS A 259 -10.96 -5.81 -15.93
C HIS A 259 -12.02 -6.07 -14.85
N LEU A 260 -13.29 -6.05 -15.22
CA LEU A 260 -14.41 -6.23 -14.29
C LEU A 260 -14.83 -7.69 -14.11
N ALA A 261 -14.56 -8.54 -15.11
CA ALA A 261 -14.92 -9.94 -15.11
C ALA A 261 -13.68 -10.84 -15.19
N SER A 262 -13.72 -11.99 -14.51
CA SER A 262 -12.66 -13.02 -14.62
C SER A 262 -12.70 -13.74 -15.98
N PHE A 263 -13.87 -13.76 -16.62
CA PHE A 263 -14.09 -14.28 -17.97
C PHE A 263 -14.95 -13.27 -18.75
N GLY A 264 -14.54 -12.94 -19.97
CA GLY A 264 -15.20 -11.93 -20.81
C GLY A 264 -14.35 -10.66 -21.01
N THR A 265 -14.89 -9.72 -21.78
CA THR A 265 -14.19 -8.50 -22.22
C THR A 265 -14.54 -7.25 -21.40
N ALA A 266 -15.37 -7.40 -20.36
CA ALA A 266 -15.83 -6.28 -19.54
C ALA A 266 -14.66 -5.61 -18.79
N SER A 267 -14.56 -4.30 -18.94
CA SER A 267 -13.53 -3.45 -18.33
C SER A 267 -14.10 -2.08 -17.99
N LEU A 268 -13.52 -1.41 -17.01
CA LEU A 268 -13.76 0.00 -16.71
C LEU A 268 -12.42 0.73 -16.72
N TRP A 269 -12.40 1.99 -17.16
CA TRP A 269 -11.22 2.83 -17.10
C TRP A 269 -11.53 4.10 -16.31
N PRO A 270 -11.40 4.04 -14.97
CA PRO A 270 -11.71 5.17 -14.11
C PRO A 270 -10.60 6.23 -14.07
N ILE A 271 -11.02 7.47 -13.85
CA ILE A 271 -10.22 8.56 -13.30
C ILE A 271 -10.68 8.78 -11.86
N TYR A 272 -9.74 8.72 -10.92
CA TYR A 272 -9.96 9.04 -9.51
C TYR A 272 -9.29 10.36 -9.15
N LEU A 273 -9.93 11.11 -8.26
CA LEU A 273 -9.44 12.34 -7.67
C LEU A 273 -9.33 12.16 -6.15
N TYR A 274 -8.17 12.50 -5.60
CA TYR A 274 -7.95 12.65 -4.16
C TYR A 274 -7.43 14.06 -3.86
N PHE A 275 -7.60 14.49 -2.61
CA PHE A 275 -7.07 15.75 -2.13
C PHE A 275 -5.83 15.56 -1.27
N GLY A 276 -4.74 16.20 -1.70
CA GLY A 276 -3.46 16.26 -1.02
C GLY A 276 -3.51 17.03 0.30
N ASN A 277 -4.58 17.80 0.56
CA ASN A 277 -4.86 18.47 1.84
C ASN A 277 -5.20 17.49 2.98
N GLN A 278 -5.68 16.29 2.66
CA GLN A 278 -6.01 15.25 3.65
C GLN A 278 -4.77 14.42 3.99
N SER A 279 -4.72 13.70 5.11
CA SER A 279 -3.62 12.76 5.35
C SER A 279 -3.69 11.50 4.47
N LYS A 280 -2.54 11.00 4.00
CA LYS A 280 -2.40 9.72 3.30
C LYS A 280 -2.89 8.53 4.11
N TYR A 281 -2.85 8.58 5.45
CA TYR A 281 -3.37 7.50 6.29
C TYR A 281 -4.90 7.40 6.23
N LEU A 282 -5.60 8.47 5.84
CA LEU A 282 -7.02 8.45 5.51
C LEU A 282 -7.24 8.11 4.03
N ARG A 283 -6.50 8.73 3.10
CA ARG A 283 -6.59 8.43 1.66
C ARG A 283 -6.36 6.94 1.36
N GLY A 284 -5.38 6.33 2.01
CA GLY A 284 -5.01 4.92 1.83
C GLY A 284 -6.00 3.92 2.45
N LYS A 285 -7.06 4.38 3.13
CA LYS A 285 -8.13 3.53 3.67
C LYS A 285 -9.35 3.61 2.73
N PRO A 286 -9.64 2.59 1.89
CA PRO A 286 -10.77 2.64 0.95
C PRO A 286 -12.12 2.92 1.61
N LYS A 287 -12.28 2.52 2.87
CA LYS A 287 -13.50 2.74 3.66
C LYS A 287 -13.66 4.17 4.19
N ALA A 288 -12.64 5.02 4.07
CA ALA A 288 -12.69 6.41 4.53
C ALA A 288 -13.48 7.33 3.59
N GLY A 289 -13.77 6.89 2.34
CA GLY A 289 -14.50 7.69 1.36
C GLY A 289 -13.69 8.85 0.77
N ALA A 290 -12.36 8.83 0.92
CA ALA A 290 -11.46 9.88 0.45
C ALA A 290 -11.21 9.87 -1.09
N CYS A 291 -11.66 8.81 -1.78
CA CYS A 291 -11.53 8.67 -3.21
C CYS A 291 -12.78 9.18 -3.92
N HIS A 292 -12.63 10.15 -4.82
CA HIS A 292 -13.72 10.66 -5.63
C HIS A 292 -13.60 10.13 -7.05
N HIS A 293 -14.62 9.42 -7.53
CA HIS A 293 -14.68 8.95 -8.91
C HIS A 293 -15.02 10.13 -9.82
N LEU A 294 -14.06 10.58 -10.64
CA LEU A 294 -14.21 11.76 -11.49
C LEU A 294 -14.85 11.42 -12.85
N ALA A 295 -14.33 10.38 -13.51
CA ALA A 295 -14.82 9.99 -14.84
C ALA A 295 -14.59 8.51 -15.14
N TYR A 296 -15.37 7.96 -16.06
CA TYR A 296 -15.17 6.64 -16.66
C TYR A 296 -14.89 6.80 -18.15
N LEU A 297 -13.63 6.60 -18.53
CA LEU A 297 -13.14 6.80 -19.88
C LEU A 297 -13.76 5.78 -20.85
N PRO A 298 -14.42 6.23 -21.93
CA PRO A 298 -14.89 5.33 -22.96
C PRO A 298 -13.72 4.77 -23.77
N LYS A 299 -13.92 3.59 -24.37
CA LYS A 299 -13.00 3.05 -25.38
C LYS A 299 -13.47 3.49 -26.76
N LEU A 300 -12.54 3.54 -27.71
CA LEU A 300 -12.89 3.72 -29.12
C LEU A 300 -13.85 2.58 -29.54
N PRO A 301 -15.09 2.89 -29.95
CA PRO A 301 -16.12 1.88 -30.15
C PRO A 301 -15.90 1.10 -31.45
N SER A 302 -16.52 -0.07 -31.57
CA SER A 302 -16.33 -0.96 -32.74
C SER A 302 -16.83 -0.33 -34.04
N ASN A 303 -17.90 0.46 -34.00
CA ASN A 303 -18.43 1.18 -35.16
C ASN A 303 -17.50 2.29 -35.69
N PHE A 304 -16.39 2.58 -35.00
CA PHE A 304 -15.33 3.41 -35.57
C PHE A 304 -14.73 2.77 -36.84
N TRP A 305 -14.66 1.44 -36.89
CA TRP A 305 -14.20 0.72 -38.09
C TRP A 305 -15.11 0.98 -39.28
N ASP A 306 -16.43 0.89 -39.06
CA ASP A 306 -17.43 1.13 -40.10
C ASP A 306 -17.38 2.59 -40.59
N PHE A 307 -17.27 3.54 -39.66
CA PHE A 307 -17.10 4.96 -39.97
C PHE A 307 -15.85 5.21 -40.82
N TYR A 308 -14.70 4.66 -40.41
CA TYR A 308 -13.45 4.88 -41.11
C TYR A 308 -13.46 4.22 -42.50
N PHE A 309 -13.99 3.00 -42.61
CA PHE A 309 -14.16 2.32 -43.89
C PHE A 309 -15.06 3.11 -44.85
N ALA A 310 -16.16 3.69 -44.35
CA ALA A 310 -17.02 4.56 -45.16
C ALA A 310 -16.29 5.85 -45.62
N LEU A 311 -15.33 6.34 -44.83
CA LEU A 311 -14.58 7.57 -45.10
C LEU A 311 -13.44 7.38 -46.11
N THR A 312 -12.72 6.26 -46.03
CA THR A 312 -11.48 6.02 -46.80
C THR A 312 -11.57 4.86 -47.79
N GLY A 313 -12.54 3.95 -47.65
CA GLY A 313 -12.66 2.70 -48.41
C GLY A 313 -11.83 1.53 -47.85
N ASP A 314 -11.03 1.76 -46.81
CA ASP A 314 -10.15 0.78 -46.17
C ASP A 314 -10.31 0.79 -44.64
N GLY A 315 -9.89 -0.28 -43.96
CA GLY A 315 -9.88 -0.31 -42.50
C GLY A 315 -8.83 0.64 -41.89
N PRO A 316 -9.05 1.17 -40.67
CA PRO A 316 -8.11 2.08 -40.00
C PRO A 316 -6.76 1.41 -39.71
N PRO A 317 -5.64 1.98 -40.18
CA PRO A 317 -4.31 1.53 -39.81
C PRO A 317 -4.05 1.62 -38.29
N GLU A 318 -3.17 0.79 -37.75
CA GLU A 318 -2.87 0.77 -36.29
C GLU A 318 -2.37 2.13 -35.77
N GLU A 319 -1.65 2.89 -36.60
CA GLU A 319 -1.19 4.23 -36.26
C GLU A 319 -2.31 5.28 -36.19
N VAL A 320 -3.32 5.16 -37.05
CA VAL A 320 -4.53 6.00 -36.97
C VAL A 320 -5.33 5.62 -35.72
N LEU A 321 -5.52 4.34 -35.45
CA LEU A 321 -6.17 3.88 -34.20
C LEU A 321 -5.42 4.39 -32.97
N THR A 322 -4.09 4.32 -32.97
CA THR A 322 -3.27 4.81 -31.87
C THR A 322 -3.39 6.33 -31.71
N HIS A 323 -3.43 7.08 -32.82
CA HIS A 323 -3.64 8.52 -32.81
C HIS A 323 -5.02 8.89 -32.27
N CYS A 324 -6.09 8.28 -32.77
CA CYS A 324 -7.47 8.52 -32.31
C CYS A 324 -7.68 8.15 -30.84
N ARG A 325 -7.02 7.11 -30.32
CA ARG A 325 -7.04 6.79 -28.87
C ARG A 325 -6.42 7.91 -28.03
N ARG A 326 -5.35 8.57 -28.51
CA ARG A 326 -4.75 9.73 -27.83
C ARG A 326 -5.65 10.96 -27.93
N GLU A 327 -6.20 11.23 -29.13
CA GLU A 327 -7.17 12.32 -29.29
C GLU A 327 -8.37 12.13 -28.35
N LEU A 328 -8.87 10.90 -28.19
CA LEU A 328 -9.96 10.58 -27.26
C LEU A 328 -9.60 10.91 -25.81
N MET A 329 -8.41 10.49 -25.34
CA MET A 329 -7.95 10.77 -23.98
C MET A 329 -7.90 12.28 -23.70
N HIS A 330 -7.35 13.07 -24.63
CA HIS A 330 -7.24 14.52 -24.44
C HIS A 330 -8.55 15.26 -24.70
N ALA A 331 -9.42 14.76 -25.58
CA ALA A 331 -10.76 15.30 -25.74
C ALA A 331 -11.60 15.11 -24.47
N VAL A 332 -11.47 13.96 -23.78
CA VAL A 332 -12.09 13.79 -22.46
C VAL A 332 -11.51 14.78 -21.44
N TRP A 333 -10.19 14.92 -21.35
CA TRP A 333 -9.60 15.90 -20.43
C TRP A 333 -9.99 17.34 -20.75
N ALA A 334 -10.14 17.70 -22.03
CA ALA A 334 -10.64 19.00 -22.43
C ALA A 334 -12.10 19.25 -21.99
N LEU A 335 -12.93 18.20 -21.88
CA LEU A 335 -14.27 18.29 -21.30
C LEU A 335 -14.26 18.40 -19.77
N LEU A 336 -13.26 17.81 -19.10
CA LEU A 336 -13.12 17.89 -17.64
C LEU A 336 -12.49 19.21 -17.18
N LEU A 337 -11.59 19.78 -17.99
CA LEU A 337 -10.99 21.12 -17.80
C LEU A 337 -11.89 22.17 -18.46
N ASP A 338 -13.18 22.16 -18.08
CA ASP A 338 -14.19 23.04 -18.64
C ASP A 338 -14.02 24.51 -18.21
N THR A 339 -14.90 25.37 -18.73
CA THR A 339 -14.86 26.81 -18.44
C THR A 339 -15.08 27.13 -16.97
N GLU A 340 -15.88 26.33 -16.24
CA GLU A 340 -16.07 26.50 -14.80
C GLU A 340 -14.77 26.16 -14.04
N PHE A 341 -14.10 25.06 -14.40
CA PHE A 341 -12.82 24.69 -13.81
C PHE A 341 -11.74 25.73 -14.09
N MET A 342 -11.63 26.22 -15.33
CA MET A 342 -10.64 27.24 -15.70
C MET A 342 -10.87 28.54 -14.91
N HIS A 343 -12.13 28.97 -14.79
CA HIS A 343 -12.50 30.11 -13.95
C HIS A 343 -12.16 29.87 -12.47
N ALA A 344 -12.47 28.68 -11.94
CA ALA A 344 -12.12 28.31 -10.57
C ALA A 344 -10.60 28.24 -10.34
N TYR A 345 -9.82 27.84 -11.33
CA TYR A 345 -8.37 27.78 -11.27
C TYR A 345 -7.76 29.18 -11.10
N GLU A 346 -8.29 30.17 -11.83
CA GLU A 346 -7.84 31.56 -11.79
C GLU A 346 -8.40 32.33 -10.59
N HIS A 347 -9.71 32.27 -10.36
CA HIS A 347 -10.42 33.14 -9.41
C HIS A 347 -10.79 32.46 -8.09
N GLY A 348 -10.62 31.13 -7.99
CA GLY A 348 -11.00 30.35 -6.83
C GLY A 348 -12.52 30.19 -6.64
N ILE A 349 -12.90 29.38 -5.66
CA ILE A 349 -14.29 29.01 -5.33
C ILE A 349 -14.56 29.39 -3.88
N VAL A 350 -15.63 30.15 -3.61
CA VAL A 350 -16.03 30.48 -2.23
C VAL A 350 -16.85 29.33 -1.65
N ILE A 351 -16.41 28.80 -0.51
CA ILE A 351 -17.03 27.65 0.16
C ILE A 351 -17.15 27.96 1.66
N GLU A 352 -18.32 27.68 2.23
CA GLU A 352 -18.54 27.65 3.68
C GLU A 352 -18.01 26.33 4.23
N CYS A 353 -16.97 26.41 5.06
CA CYS A 353 -16.36 25.22 5.66
C CYS A 353 -17.20 24.73 6.86
N PRO A 354 -17.00 23.49 7.35
CA PRO A 354 -17.76 22.95 8.48
C PRO A 354 -17.60 23.70 9.80
N ASP A 355 -16.58 24.56 9.91
CA ASP A 355 -16.37 25.47 11.04
C ASP A 355 -17.19 26.78 10.93
N GLY A 356 -18.03 26.92 9.90
CA GLY A 356 -18.85 28.10 9.63
C GLY A 356 -18.09 29.26 8.98
N VAL A 357 -16.81 29.05 8.61
CA VAL A 357 -15.98 30.10 8.02
C VAL A 357 -15.96 29.96 6.49
N PHE A 358 -16.24 31.07 5.81
CA PHE A 358 -16.10 31.17 4.36
C PHE A 358 -14.64 31.32 3.97
N ARG A 359 -14.18 30.48 3.04
CA ARG A 359 -12.83 30.55 2.47
C ARG A 359 -12.89 30.46 0.96
N ARG A 360 -11.87 30.97 0.27
CA ARG A 360 -11.74 30.91 -1.19
C ARG A 360 -10.68 29.89 -1.58
N PHE A 361 -11.11 28.86 -2.29
CA PHE A 361 -10.32 27.68 -2.63
C PHE A 361 -9.85 27.71 -4.09
N TYR A 362 -8.54 27.52 -4.32
CA TYR A 362 -7.90 27.57 -5.64
C TYR A 362 -7.39 26.17 -6.03
N PRO A 363 -8.01 25.50 -7.01
CA PRO A 363 -7.60 24.18 -7.50
C PRO A 363 -6.20 24.20 -8.11
N ARG A 364 -5.34 23.25 -7.72
CA ARG A 364 -4.01 23.02 -8.33
C ARG A 364 -3.76 21.54 -8.51
N ILE A 365 -3.35 21.13 -9.71
CA ILE A 365 -2.99 19.73 -10.01
C ILE A 365 -1.53 19.53 -9.60
N PHE A 366 -1.27 18.58 -8.71
CA PHE A 366 0.10 18.27 -8.26
C PHE A 366 0.62 16.97 -8.85
N THR A 367 -0.19 15.91 -8.85
CA THR A 367 0.24 14.59 -9.30
C THR A 367 -0.79 13.94 -10.18
N TYR A 368 -0.30 13.16 -11.15
CA TYR A 368 -1.08 12.21 -11.93
C TYR A 368 -0.35 10.86 -11.93
N SER A 369 -0.94 9.92 -11.20
CA SER A 369 -0.43 8.58 -10.95
C SER A 369 -1.02 7.58 -11.92
N ALA A 370 -0.14 6.93 -12.67
CA ALA A 370 -0.50 6.05 -13.78
C ALA A 370 0.65 5.07 -14.07
N ASP A 371 0.33 3.95 -14.72
CA ASP A 371 1.35 3.06 -15.24
C ASP A 371 2.08 3.68 -16.45
N TYR A 372 3.14 3.05 -16.96
CA TYR A 372 3.93 3.65 -18.03
C TYR A 372 3.15 3.86 -19.34
N PRO A 373 2.46 2.85 -19.92
CA PRO A 373 1.61 3.06 -21.09
C PRO A 373 0.63 4.25 -20.94
N GLU A 374 -0.02 4.36 -19.79
CA GLU A 374 -0.96 5.44 -19.48
C GLU A 374 -0.25 6.80 -19.35
N LYS A 375 0.89 6.89 -18.65
CA LYS A 375 1.72 8.10 -18.56
C LYS A 375 2.12 8.63 -19.92
N ILE A 376 2.41 7.73 -20.87
CA ILE A 376 2.79 8.10 -22.24
C ILE A 376 1.62 8.69 -23.02
N LEU A 377 0.40 8.18 -22.80
CA LEU A 377 -0.82 8.78 -23.35
C LEU A 377 -0.99 10.20 -22.79
N LEU A 378 -0.92 10.36 -21.46
CA LEU A 378 -1.05 11.64 -20.77
C LEU A 378 0.02 12.67 -21.15
N ALA A 379 1.27 12.22 -21.35
CA ALA A 379 2.40 13.08 -21.72
C ALA A 379 2.42 13.49 -23.20
N THR A 380 1.57 12.87 -24.04
CA THR A 380 1.63 12.91 -25.51
C THR A 380 3.04 12.66 -26.06
N ILE A 381 3.65 11.55 -25.62
CA ILE A 381 4.93 11.08 -26.16
C ILE A 381 4.81 9.68 -26.78
N ARG A 382 5.86 9.22 -27.45
CA ARG A 382 5.90 7.91 -28.12
C ARG A 382 6.20 6.82 -27.11
N ASN A 383 5.43 5.73 -27.18
CA ASN A 383 5.68 4.56 -26.34
C ASN A 383 7.07 4.01 -26.61
N PHE A 384 7.95 4.14 -25.62
CA PHE A 384 9.34 3.74 -25.71
C PHE A 384 9.99 4.37 -26.96
N GLY A 385 9.85 5.69 -27.16
CA GLY A 385 10.53 6.47 -28.19
C GLY A 385 12.03 6.67 -27.93
N LEU A 386 12.74 7.45 -28.75
CA LEU A 386 14.18 7.76 -28.53
C LEU A 386 14.45 8.32 -27.13
N CYS A 387 13.55 9.16 -26.64
CA CYS A 387 13.54 9.76 -25.31
C CYS A 387 12.30 9.26 -24.55
N PRO A 388 12.35 8.07 -23.92
CA PRO A 388 11.17 7.36 -23.43
C PRO A 388 10.62 7.92 -22.10
N CYS A 389 11.38 8.76 -21.41
CA CYS A 389 10.95 9.29 -20.11
C CYS A 389 9.89 10.38 -20.28
N PRO A 390 8.78 10.33 -19.52
CA PRO A 390 7.77 11.39 -19.52
C PRO A 390 8.26 12.68 -18.84
N ARG A 391 9.37 12.65 -18.10
CA ARG A 391 9.90 13.82 -17.36
C ARG A 391 11.13 14.46 -17.99
N CYS A 392 11.94 13.72 -18.76
CA CYS A 392 13.17 14.26 -19.37
C CYS A 392 13.42 13.74 -20.80
N LEU A 393 14.33 14.39 -21.51
CA LEU A 393 14.75 14.07 -22.87
C LEU A 393 15.99 13.15 -22.93
N ILE A 394 16.31 12.46 -21.84
CA ILE A 394 17.38 11.44 -21.83
C ILE A 394 17.05 10.32 -22.83
N SER A 395 18.02 10.02 -23.69
CA SER A 395 17.90 8.98 -24.70
C SER A 395 18.02 7.57 -24.10
N LYS A 396 17.40 6.59 -24.77
CA LYS A 396 17.39 5.18 -24.34
C LYS A 396 18.76 4.60 -24.01
N ASP A 397 19.77 4.89 -24.83
CA ASP A 397 21.13 4.37 -24.67
C ASP A 397 21.81 4.83 -23.38
N LYS A 398 21.32 5.94 -22.80
CA LYS A 398 21.83 6.51 -21.55
C LYS A 398 21.10 6.01 -20.30
N ILE A 399 20.01 5.26 -20.43
CA ILE A 399 19.28 4.68 -19.28
C ILE A 399 20.18 3.88 -18.32
N PRO A 400 21.14 3.05 -18.79
CA PRO A 400 22.02 2.29 -17.91
C PRO A 400 22.93 3.15 -17.03
N ASP A 401 23.02 4.46 -17.28
CA ASP A 401 23.83 5.39 -16.49
C ASP A 401 23.17 5.82 -15.17
N VAL A 402 21.98 5.31 -14.83
CA VAL A 402 21.30 5.64 -13.57
C VAL A 402 22.26 5.58 -12.37
N GLY A 403 22.14 6.59 -11.50
CA GLY A 403 22.96 6.73 -10.30
C GLY A 403 24.40 7.23 -10.55
N LYS A 404 24.73 7.66 -11.77
CA LYS A 404 25.98 8.40 -12.05
C LYS A 404 25.74 9.91 -11.95
N VAL A 405 26.73 10.66 -11.50
CA VAL A 405 26.63 12.14 -11.33
C VAL A 405 26.18 12.86 -12.60
N TYR A 406 26.69 12.46 -13.76
CA TYR A 406 26.28 13.07 -15.03
C TYR A 406 24.86 12.66 -15.46
N ASP A 407 24.31 11.55 -14.96
CA ASP A 407 22.90 11.20 -15.17
C ASP A 407 22.01 12.20 -14.45
N ASP A 408 22.33 12.50 -13.18
CA ASP A 408 21.60 13.51 -12.38
C ASP A 408 21.65 14.89 -13.05
N HIS A 409 22.83 15.30 -13.53
CA HIS A 409 22.96 16.55 -14.27
C HIS A 409 22.10 16.56 -15.55
N ARG A 410 22.10 15.46 -16.33
CA ARG A 410 21.25 15.35 -17.53
C ARG A 410 19.76 15.40 -17.19
N ARG A 411 19.31 14.79 -16.09
CA ARG A 411 17.88 14.84 -15.70
C ARG A 411 17.41 16.27 -15.50
N ASN A 412 18.23 17.07 -14.83
CA ASN A 412 17.92 18.47 -14.57
C ASN A 412 17.98 19.31 -15.85
N THR A 413 19.04 19.19 -16.65
CA THR A 413 19.22 20.03 -17.86
C THR A 413 18.35 19.63 -19.04
N THR A 414 17.90 18.36 -19.09
CA THR A 414 17.06 17.84 -20.18
C THR A 414 15.62 17.60 -19.75
N SER A 415 15.19 18.18 -18.62
CA SER A 415 13.80 18.12 -18.17
C SER A 415 12.83 18.58 -19.27
N ARG A 416 11.71 17.87 -19.41
CA ARG A 416 10.66 18.23 -20.36
C ARG A 416 9.90 19.43 -19.81
N ILE A 417 9.66 20.39 -20.68
CA ILE A 417 8.95 21.62 -20.37
C ILE A 417 7.80 21.74 -21.36
N ASP A 418 6.59 21.96 -20.85
CA ASP A 418 5.50 22.38 -21.71
C ASP A 418 5.72 23.84 -22.12
N SER A 419 5.75 24.10 -23.42
CA SER A 419 6.16 25.40 -23.95
C SER A 419 5.45 25.73 -25.26
N THR A 420 5.42 27.02 -25.58
CA THR A 420 4.90 27.51 -26.87
C THR A 420 5.65 26.89 -28.05
N ALA A 421 6.97 26.69 -27.94
CA ALA A 421 7.78 26.02 -28.97
C ALA A 421 7.35 24.56 -29.20
N ARG A 422 7.11 23.80 -28.12
CA ARG A 422 6.57 22.44 -28.22
C ARG A 422 5.19 22.45 -28.89
N ASN A 423 4.32 23.36 -28.49
CA ASN A 423 2.97 23.46 -29.07
C ASN A 423 3.02 23.86 -30.55
N PHE A 424 3.98 24.70 -30.96
CA PHE A 424 4.23 25.01 -32.36
C PHE A 424 4.64 23.79 -33.17
N ASP A 425 5.58 22.97 -32.66
CA ASP A 425 6.01 21.72 -33.30
C ASP A 425 4.83 20.74 -33.46
N ILE A 426 4.01 20.59 -32.42
CA ILE A 426 2.81 19.72 -32.44
C ILE A 426 1.79 20.24 -33.46
N ASN A 427 1.49 21.54 -33.45
CA ASN A 427 0.54 22.14 -34.39
C ASN A 427 1.03 22.04 -35.84
N THR A 428 2.33 22.18 -36.08
CA THR A 428 2.94 21.99 -37.40
C THR A 428 2.74 20.56 -37.89
N ALA A 429 3.00 19.56 -37.04
CA ALA A 429 2.77 18.16 -37.38
C ALA A 429 1.28 17.85 -37.61
N ARG A 430 0.37 18.45 -36.83
CA ARG A 430 -1.08 18.32 -37.03
C ARG A 430 -1.53 18.91 -38.36
N ARG A 431 -0.99 20.05 -38.76
CA ARG A 431 -1.26 20.66 -40.08
C ARG A 431 -0.85 19.72 -41.22
N PHE A 432 0.31 19.07 -41.14
CA PHE A 432 0.68 18.08 -42.13
C PHE A 432 -0.35 16.95 -42.23
N ILE A 433 -0.84 16.45 -41.10
CA ILE A 433 -1.81 15.33 -41.07
C ILE A 433 -3.17 15.75 -41.60
N TYR A 434 -3.74 16.83 -41.06
CA TYR A 434 -5.14 17.20 -41.29
C TYR A 434 -5.34 18.16 -42.45
N GLU A 435 -4.40 19.08 -42.70
CA GLU A 435 -4.54 20.07 -43.78
C GLU A 435 -3.87 19.60 -45.08
N ASN A 436 -2.76 18.87 -44.98
CA ASN A 436 -2.04 18.37 -46.17
C ASN A 436 -2.35 16.91 -46.52
N GLY A 437 -3.09 16.18 -45.68
CA GLY A 437 -3.43 14.77 -45.90
C GLY A 437 -2.27 13.79 -45.70
N GLU A 438 -1.23 14.16 -44.96
CA GLU A 438 -0.08 13.29 -44.71
C GLU A 438 -0.39 12.20 -43.68
N GLY A 439 0.31 11.06 -43.79
CA GLY A 439 0.21 9.99 -42.80
C GLY A 439 0.72 10.41 -41.41
N VAL A 440 0.16 9.83 -40.35
CA VAL A 440 0.53 10.11 -38.93
C VAL A 440 2.02 9.84 -38.65
N LYS A 441 2.64 8.91 -39.38
CA LYS A 441 4.08 8.61 -39.33
C LYS A 441 4.83 8.97 -40.62
N SER A 442 4.30 9.93 -41.40
CA SER A 442 4.96 10.44 -42.59
C SER A 442 6.34 11.02 -42.25
N ALA A 443 7.23 11.07 -43.24
CA ALA A 443 8.55 11.67 -43.07
C ALA A 443 8.46 13.15 -42.64
N ALA A 444 7.42 13.87 -43.08
CA ALA A 444 7.16 15.26 -42.68
C ALA A 444 6.89 15.38 -41.17
N VAL A 445 6.02 14.53 -40.62
CA VAL A 445 5.70 14.50 -39.18
C VAL A 445 6.88 14.01 -38.35
N GLU A 446 7.55 12.96 -38.82
CA GLU A 446 8.70 12.36 -38.14
C GLU A 446 9.88 13.35 -38.01
N ARG A 447 10.14 14.16 -39.03
CA ARG A 447 11.22 15.18 -38.99
C ARG A 447 11.03 16.21 -37.88
N VAL A 448 9.80 16.49 -37.46
CA VAL A 448 9.49 17.48 -36.42
C VAL A 448 9.49 16.86 -35.02
N LEU A 449 8.90 15.68 -34.85
CA LEU A 449 8.56 15.16 -33.52
C LEU A 449 9.47 14.02 -33.01
N ARG A 450 10.21 13.34 -33.90
CA ARG A 450 10.89 12.07 -33.57
C ARG A 450 11.95 12.21 -32.49
N ASP A 451 12.82 13.21 -32.61
CA ASP A 451 14.02 13.34 -31.78
C ASP A 451 13.66 13.50 -30.30
N LYS A 452 12.63 14.32 -30.02
CA LYS A 452 12.09 14.53 -28.67
C LYS A 452 11.01 13.50 -28.29
N SER A 453 10.71 12.57 -29.19
CA SER A 453 9.69 11.51 -29.03
C SER A 453 8.27 12.02 -28.80
N PHE A 454 7.93 13.20 -29.32
CA PHE A 454 6.57 13.71 -29.27
C PHE A 454 5.64 12.98 -30.25
N VAL A 455 4.32 13.16 -30.06
CA VAL A 455 3.26 12.69 -30.97
C VAL A 455 2.41 13.87 -31.41
N PRO A 456 1.72 13.80 -32.57
CA PRO A 456 0.98 14.93 -33.13
C PRO A 456 -0.40 15.15 -32.46
N THR A 457 -0.45 15.06 -31.13
CA THR A 457 -1.67 15.24 -30.32
C THR A 457 -1.54 16.46 -29.43
N THR A 458 -2.51 17.37 -29.51
CA THR A 458 -2.62 18.50 -28.60
C THR A 458 -2.94 17.99 -27.20
N ASN A 459 -2.17 18.43 -26.21
CA ASN A 459 -2.37 18.00 -24.84
C ASN A 459 -3.37 18.94 -24.14
N ALA A 460 -4.46 18.39 -23.62
CA ALA A 460 -5.49 19.18 -22.91
C ALA A 460 -4.93 20.00 -21.74
N PHE A 461 -3.94 19.47 -21.02
CA PHE A 461 -3.32 20.14 -19.87
C PHE A 461 -2.48 21.37 -20.28
N SER A 462 -2.08 21.48 -21.55
CA SER A 462 -1.39 22.67 -22.06
C SER A 462 -2.28 23.92 -22.03
N SER A 463 -3.60 23.77 -21.86
CA SER A 463 -4.50 24.90 -21.56
C SER A 463 -4.13 25.62 -20.27
N LEU A 464 -3.51 24.94 -19.29
CA LEU A 464 -3.10 25.52 -18.01
C LEU A 464 -1.72 26.20 -18.06
N LEU A 465 -1.01 26.13 -19.21
CA LEU A 465 0.34 26.66 -19.35
C LEU A 465 0.44 28.16 -19.01
N HIS A 466 -0.58 28.94 -19.34
CA HIS A 466 -0.61 30.39 -19.06
C HIS A 466 -0.66 30.72 -17.57
N PHE A 467 -1.04 29.75 -16.72
CA PHE A 467 -0.95 29.85 -15.26
C PHE A 467 0.39 29.36 -14.69
N GLY A 468 1.38 29.06 -15.54
CA GLY A 468 2.68 28.51 -15.13
C GLY A 468 2.70 26.99 -14.91
N PHE A 469 1.63 26.27 -15.28
CA PHE A 469 1.55 24.82 -15.10
C PHE A 469 2.41 24.06 -16.12
N ASN A 470 3.27 23.14 -15.64
CA ASN A 470 4.04 22.23 -16.49
C ASN A 470 3.51 20.80 -16.37
N LEU A 471 2.83 20.30 -17.41
CA LEU A 471 2.21 18.98 -17.43
C LEU A 471 3.19 17.82 -17.17
N PHE A 472 4.48 17.97 -17.45
CA PHE A 472 5.44 16.89 -17.25
C PHE A 472 5.79 16.67 -15.77
N GLN A 473 5.64 17.70 -14.93
CA GLN A 473 5.92 17.62 -13.50
C GLN A 473 4.86 16.82 -12.73
N MET A 474 3.61 16.80 -13.20
CA MET A 474 2.57 16.01 -12.54
C MET A 474 2.80 14.50 -12.69
N LEU A 475 3.62 14.06 -13.66
CA LEU A 475 3.84 12.64 -14.01
C LEU A 475 4.87 11.97 -13.10
N VAL A 476 4.44 11.67 -11.87
CA VAL A 476 5.23 11.09 -10.79
C VAL A 476 5.66 9.63 -11.06
N PRO A 477 6.83 9.18 -10.56
CA PRO A 477 7.21 7.76 -10.57
C PRO A 477 6.20 6.89 -9.81
N ASP A 478 6.13 5.60 -10.16
CA ASP A 478 5.21 4.64 -9.55
C ASP A 478 5.94 3.40 -9.01
N PHE A 479 6.07 3.36 -7.68
CA PHE A 479 6.88 2.37 -6.96
C PHE A 479 6.50 0.92 -7.30
N MET A 480 5.19 0.65 -7.35
CA MET A 480 4.67 -0.69 -7.62
C MET A 480 5.06 -1.19 -9.02
N HIS A 481 4.83 -0.37 -10.06
CA HIS A 481 5.07 -0.79 -11.44
C HIS A 481 6.53 -0.66 -11.88
N GLU A 482 7.26 0.32 -11.36
CA GLU A 482 8.64 0.63 -11.75
C GLU A 482 9.66 -0.19 -10.94
N PHE A 483 9.43 -0.40 -9.64
CA PHE A 483 10.35 -1.18 -8.81
C PHE A 483 9.89 -2.63 -8.64
N GLU A 484 8.81 -2.89 -7.90
CA GLU A 484 8.38 -4.25 -7.50
C GLU A 484 8.08 -5.13 -8.73
N LEU A 485 7.16 -4.67 -9.59
CA LEU A 485 6.81 -5.33 -10.86
C LEU A 485 7.73 -4.97 -12.03
N GLY A 486 8.78 -4.20 -11.74
CA GLY A 486 9.70 -3.65 -12.72
C GLY A 486 11.11 -4.16 -12.55
N VAL A 487 11.97 -3.33 -11.95
CA VAL A 487 13.40 -3.62 -11.73
C VAL A 487 13.58 -4.92 -10.97
N TRP A 488 12.88 -5.11 -9.84
CA TRP A 488 13.01 -6.32 -9.04
C TRP A 488 12.52 -7.56 -9.78
N LYS A 489 11.31 -7.54 -10.34
CA LYS A 489 10.79 -8.65 -11.15
C LYS A 489 11.74 -9.04 -12.28
N ALA A 490 12.35 -8.07 -12.97
CA ALA A 490 13.30 -8.33 -14.04
C ALA A 490 14.59 -8.99 -13.52
N LEU A 491 15.14 -8.47 -12.42
CA LEU A 491 16.32 -9.06 -11.77
C LEU A 491 16.03 -10.47 -11.25
N PHE A 492 14.95 -10.65 -10.48
CA PHE A 492 14.54 -11.94 -9.93
C PHE A 492 14.31 -12.99 -11.03
N THR A 493 13.65 -12.60 -12.12
CA THR A 493 13.47 -13.50 -13.28
C THR A 493 14.81 -13.95 -13.85
N HIS A 494 15.80 -13.04 -13.94
CA HIS A 494 17.13 -13.38 -14.43
C HIS A 494 17.91 -14.25 -13.42
N LEU A 495 17.82 -13.97 -12.13
CA LEU A 495 18.38 -14.82 -11.07
C LEU A 495 17.79 -16.23 -11.11
N VAL A 496 16.49 -16.39 -11.35
CA VAL A 496 15.86 -17.71 -11.53
C VAL A 496 16.42 -18.42 -12.77
N ARG A 497 16.74 -17.71 -13.86
CA ARG A 497 17.41 -18.33 -15.03
C ARG A 497 18.81 -18.83 -14.69
N ILE A 498 19.56 -18.11 -13.85
CA ILE A 498 20.87 -18.56 -13.35
C ILE A 498 20.70 -19.82 -12.49
N ILE A 499 19.74 -19.83 -11.56
CA ILE A 499 19.44 -21.02 -10.74
C ILE A 499 19.06 -22.23 -11.60
N VAL A 500 18.37 -22.01 -12.72
CA VAL A 500 18.03 -23.06 -13.69
C VAL A 500 19.26 -23.56 -14.45
N SER A 501 20.18 -22.69 -14.88
CA SER A 501 21.41 -23.12 -15.57
C SER A 501 22.29 -24.00 -14.67
N GLU A 502 22.30 -23.71 -13.37
CA GLU A 502 23.05 -24.48 -12.36
C GLU A 502 22.31 -25.72 -11.82
N GLY A 503 21.09 -25.99 -12.29
CA GLY A 503 20.29 -27.14 -11.83
C GLY A 503 19.81 -27.06 -10.37
N LYS A 504 19.85 -25.88 -9.74
CA LYS A 504 19.54 -25.69 -8.29
C LYS A 504 18.08 -25.31 -7.99
N ILE A 505 17.18 -25.44 -8.97
CA ILE A 505 15.77 -24.98 -8.87
C ILE A 505 14.96 -25.64 -7.73
N GLN A 506 15.21 -26.91 -7.42
CA GLN A 506 14.44 -27.61 -6.38
C GLN A 506 14.84 -27.13 -4.98
N GLU A 507 16.14 -26.99 -4.74
CA GLU A 507 16.66 -26.47 -3.48
C GLU A 507 16.23 -25.00 -3.28
N PHE A 508 16.30 -24.18 -4.32
CA PHE A 508 15.79 -22.81 -4.30
C PHE A 508 14.31 -22.73 -3.86
N ASN A 509 13.44 -23.56 -4.45
CA ASN A 509 12.02 -23.59 -4.06
C ASN A 509 11.83 -24.13 -2.64
N LYS A 510 12.57 -25.18 -2.26
CA LYS A 510 12.51 -25.76 -0.92
C LYS A 510 12.83 -24.71 0.16
N ARG A 511 13.91 -23.95 -0.01
CA ARG A 511 14.32 -22.86 0.89
C ARG A 511 13.23 -21.81 1.06
N TYR A 512 12.59 -21.36 -0.03
CA TYR A 512 11.46 -20.43 0.09
C TYR A 512 10.30 -20.98 0.93
N ARG A 513 9.92 -22.25 0.75
CA ARG A 513 8.82 -22.87 1.51
C ARG A 513 9.13 -23.06 3.00
N GLN A 514 10.41 -23.05 3.37
CA GLN A 514 10.88 -23.19 4.75
C GLN A 514 10.98 -21.85 5.50
N ILE A 515 10.77 -20.71 4.83
CA ILE A 515 10.74 -19.40 5.48
C ILE A 515 9.51 -19.30 6.39
N PRO A 516 9.66 -18.90 7.67
CA PRO A 516 8.54 -18.69 8.57
C PRO A 516 7.68 -17.49 8.15
N THR A 517 6.41 -17.51 8.51
CA THR A 517 5.53 -16.34 8.37
C THR A 517 5.90 -15.27 9.40
N PHE A 518 5.65 -14.00 9.09
CA PHE A 518 5.91 -12.90 10.01
C PHE A 518 4.82 -11.82 9.99
N GLY A 519 4.53 -11.29 11.17
CA GLY A 519 3.48 -10.31 11.40
C GLY A 519 2.08 -10.83 11.04
N ARG A 520 1.09 -9.93 11.03
CA ARG A 520 -0.29 -10.30 10.65
C ARG A 520 -0.38 -10.76 9.20
N SER A 521 0.40 -10.11 8.33
CA SER A 521 0.47 -10.48 6.92
C SER A 521 1.75 -10.01 6.23
N THR A 522 2.74 -9.48 6.97
CA THR A 522 3.96 -8.90 6.40
C THR A 522 4.67 -9.92 5.51
N ILE A 523 4.99 -11.10 6.06
CA ILE A 523 5.49 -12.23 5.28
C ILE A 523 4.49 -13.37 5.32
N ARG A 524 3.97 -13.74 4.15
CA ARG A 524 3.02 -14.87 4.01
C ARG A 524 3.76 -16.17 3.72
N LYS A 525 3.09 -17.30 4.00
CA LYS A 525 3.65 -18.62 3.73
C LYS A 525 3.84 -18.82 2.23
N PHE A 526 5.07 -19.10 1.81
CA PHE A 526 5.39 -19.50 0.44
C PHE A 526 4.96 -20.95 0.20
N SER A 527 3.70 -21.18 -0.17
CA SER A 527 3.19 -22.53 -0.45
C SER A 527 3.52 -23.01 -1.87
N GLN A 528 3.67 -22.08 -2.82
CA GLN A 528 3.93 -22.37 -4.23
C GLN A 528 5.41 -22.22 -4.59
N ASN A 529 5.82 -22.80 -5.72
CA ASN A 529 7.18 -22.67 -6.24
C ASN A 529 7.46 -21.22 -6.63
N ALA A 530 8.37 -20.57 -5.90
CA ALA A 530 8.84 -19.21 -6.19
C ALA A 530 9.37 -19.09 -7.63
N SER A 531 10.06 -20.12 -8.14
CA SER A 531 10.59 -20.14 -9.51
C SER A 531 9.49 -20.16 -10.59
N GLY A 532 8.27 -20.58 -10.24
CA GLY A 532 7.15 -20.64 -11.18
C GLY A 532 6.57 -19.26 -11.51
N MET A 533 6.71 -18.28 -10.60
CA MET A 533 6.23 -16.90 -10.74
C MET A 533 4.78 -16.80 -11.27
N LYS A 534 3.91 -17.73 -10.87
CA LYS A 534 2.53 -17.81 -11.38
C LYS A 534 1.62 -16.89 -10.58
N LYS A 535 0.93 -15.97 -11.26
CA LYS A 535 -0.08 -15.07 -10.67
C LYS A 535 0.40 -14.28 -9.45
N LEU A 536 1.67 -13.89 -9.44
CA LEU A 536 2.24 -13.06 -8.37
C LEU A 536 1.83 -11.59 -8.56
N ALA A 537 1.20 -11.02 -7.54
CA ALA A 537 0.97 -9.59 -7.41
C ALA A 537 2.23 -8.88 -6.89
N ALA A 538 2.25 -7.54 -6.90
CA ALA A 538 3.41 -6.75 -6.48
C ALA A 538 3.89 -7.09 -5.06
N ARG A 539 2.95 -7.21 -4.13
CA ARG A 539 3.19 -7.71 -2.77
C ARG A 539 3.93 -9.05 -2.71
N ASN A 540 3.62 -10.00 -3.61
CA ASN A 540 4.34 -11.26 -3.60
C ASN A 540 5.80 -11.10 -4.01
N TYR A 541 6.08 -10.16 -4.92
CA TYR A 541 7.45 -9.82 -5.29
C TYR A 541 8.16 -9.10 -4.14
N GLU A 542 7.48 -8.26 -3.36
CA GLU A 542 8.00 -7.70 -2.11
C GLU A 542 8.41 -8.82 -1.12
N ASP A 543 7.50 -9.74 -0.76
CA ASP A 543 7.81 -10.85 0.17
C ASP A 543 9.03 -11.67 -0.33
N LEU A 544 9.13 -11.91 -1.64
CA LEU A 544 10.27 -12.60 -2.26
C LEU A 544 11.57 -11.82 -2.09
N LEU A 545 11.56 -10.49 -2.28
CA LEU A 545 12.75 -9.66 -2.11
C LEU A 545 13.23 -9.66 -0.66
N GLN A 546 12.31 -9.45 0.27
CA GLN A 546 12.61 -9.36 1.71
C GLN A 546 13.21 -10.64 2.27
N CYS A 547 13.04 -11.78 1.61
CA CYS A 547 13.58 -13.06 2.04
C CYS A 547 14.61 -13.66 1.06
N ALA A 548 15.03 -12.93 0.04
CA ALA A 548 15.90 -13.46 -1.01
C ALA A 548 17.29 -13.84 -0.49
N ILE A 549 17.89 -13.01 0.37
CA ILE A 549 19.30 -13.17 0.80
C ILE A 549 19.56 -14.55 1.42
N PRO A 550 18.80 -15.02 2.44
CA PRO A 550 18.99 -16.37 2.99
C PRO A 550 18.77 -17.49 1.98
N VAL A 551 17.85 -17.30 1.02
CA VAL A 551 17.56 -18.32 0.01
C VAL A 551 18.75 -18.51 -0.92
N PHE A 552 19.32 -17.42 -1.42
CA PHE A 552 20.42 -17.46 -2.39
C PHE A 552 21.77 -17.85 -1.78
N ASP A 553 22.00 -17.61 -0.49
CA ASP A 553 23.31 -17.85 0.15
C ASP A 553 23.82 -19.28 -0.03
N GLY A 554 24.98 -19.40 -0.69
CA GLY A 554 25.65 -20.66 -0.97
C GLY A 554 24.94 -21.55 -1.98
N LEU A 555 24.06 -21.00 -2.85
CA LEU A 555 23.47 -21.77 -3.96
C LEU A 555 24.33 -21.78 -5.22
N LEU A 556 25.19 -20.78 -5.39
CA LEU A 556 25.96 -20.54 -6.61
C LEU A 556 27.46 -20.60 -6.33
N ASP A 557 28.27 -20.51 -7.40
CA ASP A 557 29.72 -20.42 -7.31
C ASP A 557 30.15 -19.30 -6.33
N PRO A 558 31.13 -19.51 -5.43
CA PRO A 558 31.49 -18.57 -4.37
C PRO A 558 31.77 -17.13 -4.82
N GLU A 559 32.41 -16.93 -5.98
CA GLU A 559 32.71 -15.57 -6.47
C GLU A 559 31.43 -14.82 -6.86
N HIS A 560 30.54 -15.50 -7.57
CA HIS A 560 29.28 -14.93 -8.04
C HIS A 560 28.22 -14.85 -6.93
N ASP A 561 28.20 -15.82 -6.01
CA ASP A 561 27.34 -15.84 -4.82
C ASP A 561 27.56 -14.58 -3.98
N LYS A 562 28.83 -14.23 -3.70
CA LYS A 562 29.18 -13.02 -2.95
C LYS A 562 28.66 -11.75 -3.62
N ALA A 563 28.79 -11.65 -4.94
CA ALA A 563 28.32 -10.51 -5.72
C ALA A 563 26.78 -10.42 -5.75
N ILE A 564 26.09 -11.56 -5.90
CA ILE A 564 24.63 -11.63 -5.90
C ILE A 564 24.06 -11.26 -4.53
N LEU A 565 24.63 -11.77 -3.44
CA LEU A 565 24.18 -11.42 -2.08
C LEU A 565 24.37 -9.91 -1.79
N SER A 566 25.47 -9.30 -2.27
CA SER A 566 25.68 -7.85 -2.19
C SER A 566 24.61 -7.06 -2.97
N LEU A 567 24.29 -7.51 -4.19
CA LEU A 567 23.26 -6.90 -5.02
C LEU A 567 21.87 -7.05 -4.38
N LEU A 568 21.54 -8.23 -3.85
CA LEU A 568 20.29 -8.50 -3.13
C LEU A 568 20.14 -7.65 -1.87
N PHE A 569 21.22 -7.44 -1.13
CA PHE A 569 21.22 -6.50 0.01
C PHE A 569 20.95 -5.07 -0.46
N THR A 570 21.67 -4.60 -1.48
CA THR A 570 21.55 -3.22 -1.98
C THR A 570 20.16 -2.94 -2.58
N ILE A 571 19.56 -3.91 -3.28
CA ILE A 571 18.22 -3.75 -3.83
C ILE A 571 17.13 -3.86 -2.75
N ALA A 572 17.32 -4.66 -1.70
CA ALA A 572 16.43 -4.69 -0.53
C ALA A 572 16.53 -3.39 0.29
N GLU A 573 17.72 -2.82 0.41
CA GLU A 573 17.96 -1.50 1.01
C GLU A 573 17.29 -0.37 0.22
N TRP A 574 17.48 -0.33 -1.10
CA TRP A 574 16.78 0.64 -1.96
C TRP A 574 15.26 0.51 -1.82
N HIS A 575 14.74 -0.72 -1.78
CA HIS A 575 13.31 -0.97 -1.56
C HIS A 575 12.82 -0.44 -0.21
N ALA A 576 13.56 -0.69 0.87
CA ALA A 576 13.20 -0.22 2.20
C ALA A 576 13.17 1.31 2.26
N LEU A 577 14.22 1.97 1.75
CA LEU A 577 14.34 3.43 1.70
C LEU A 577 13.26 4.07 0.83
N GLY A 578 13.06 3.60 -0.40
CA GLY A 578 12.07 4.19 -1.31
C GLY A 578 10.61 3.99 -0.88
N LYS A 579 10.36 3.11 0.09
CA LYS A 579 9.04 2.81 0.64
C LYS A 579 8.78 3.48 1.99
N LEU A 580 9.77 4.19 2.57
CA LEU A 580 9.57 4.96 3.79
C LEU A 580 8.37 5.91 3.62
N ARG A 581 7.61 6.05 4.71
CA ARG A 581 6.44 6.94 4.83
C ARG A 581 6.79 8.24 5.53
N MET A 582 8.03 8.42 5.94
CA MET A 582 8.54 9.67 6.46
C MET A 582 10.01 9.70 6.11
N HIS A 583 10.42 10.75 5.41
CA HIS A 583 11.79 10.97 5.02
C HIS A 583 12.34 12.21 5.70
N THR A 584 13.58 12.14 6.18
CA THR A 584 14.41 13.31 6.47
C THR A 584 15.40 13.57 5.33
N ASP A 585 16.03 14.74 5.31
CA ASP A 585 17.15 15.02 4.38
C ASP A 585 18.24 13.92 4.42
N LEU A 586 18.53 13.38 5.61
CA LEU A 586 19.47 12.28 5.80
C LEU A 586 19.03 11.01 5.05
N THR A 587 17.80 10.55 5.28
CA THR A 587 17.29 9.33 4.62
C THR A 587 17.13 9.48 3.11
N LEU A 588 16.87 10.71 2.61
CA LEU A 588 16.88 11.00 1.18
C LEU A 588 18.30 10.96 0.60
N GLY A 589 19.30 11.40 1.38
CA GLY A 589 20.70 11.22 1.07
C GLY A 589 21.07 9.74 0.92
N TRP A 590 20.61 8.89 1.86
CA TRP A 590 20.81 7.45 1.77
C TRP A 590 20.14 6.83 0.53
N LEU A 591 18.93 7.26 0.18
CA LEU A 591 18.24 6.78 -1.02
C LEU A 591 19.00 7.18 -2.30
N HIS A 592 19.54 8.40 -2.36
CA HIS A 592 20.37 8.87 -3.48
C HIS A 592 21.65 8.04 -3.61
N GLU A 593 22.39 7.86 -2.52
CA GLU A 593 23.63 7.06 -2.50
C GLU A 593 23.34 5.59 -2.87
N CYS A 594 22.30 5.01 -2.29
CA CYS A 594 21.87 3.65 -2.59
C CYS A 594 21.50 3.48 -4.07
N THR A 595 20.92 4.51 -4.71
CA THR A 595 20.63 4.51 -6.16
C THR A 595 21.92 4.44 -6.98
N GLY A 596 22.95 5.20 -6.60
CA GLY A 596 24.30 5.11 -7.19
C GLY A 596 24.94 3.73 -7.04
N ASN A 597 24.88 3.18 -5.82
CA ASN A 597 25.39 1.85 -5.50
C ASN A 597 24.66 0.74 -6.24
N LEU A 598 23.34 0.84 -6.38
CA LEU A 598 22.51 -0.11 -7.12
C LEU A 598 22.82 -0.06 -8.62
N GLY A 599 22.88 1.14 -9.22
CA GLY A 599 23.24 1.31 -10.63
C GLY A 599 24.59 0.69 -10.97
N THR A 600 25.59 0.89 -10.10
CA THR A 600 26.94 0.30 -10.26
C THR A 600 26.92 -1.22 -10.17
N GLN A 601 26.21 -1.79 -9.19
CA GLN A 601 26.12 -3.25 -9.04
C GLN A 601 25.30 -3.91 -10.15
N LEU A 602 24.25 -3.27 -10.67
CA LEU A 602 23.47 -3.79 -11.79
C LEU A 602 24.29 -3.83 -13.09
N ARG A 603 25.10 -2.80 -13.35
CA ARG A 603 26.05 -2.79 -14.48
C ARG A 603 27.09 -3.91 -14.33
N ARG A 604 27.69 -4.05 -13.14
CA ARG A 604 28.63 -5.15 -12.86
C ARG A 604 27.97 -6.52 -12.98
N PHE A 605 26.75 -6.69 -12.47
CA PHE A 605 25.97 -7.93 -12.60
C PHE A 605 25.78 -8.30 -14.06
N GLN A 606 25.39 -7.36 -14.91
CA GLN A 606 25.23 -7.58 -16.35
C GLN A 606 26.56 -7.96 -17.04
N SER A 607 27.65 -7.27 -16.74
CA SER A 607 28.92 -7.42 -17.47
C SER A 607 29.81 -8.56 -16.97
N TYR A 608 29.67 -8.98 -15.71
CA TYR A 608 30.55 -9.96 -15.06
C TYR A 608 29.81 -11.22 -14.61
N THR A 609 28.70 -11.09 -13.89
CA THR A 609 27.94 -12.26 -13.41
C THR A 609 27.16 -12.91 -14.55
N CYS A 610 26.38 -12.14 -15.31
CA CYS A 610 25.56 -12.68 -16.41
C CYS A 610 26.39 -13.23 -17.58
N SER A 611 27.65 -12.81 -17.73
CA SER A 611 28.54 -13.36 -18.76
C SER A 611 29.04 -14.76 -18.45
N PHE A 612 29.06 -15.15 -17.17
CA PHE A 612 29.52 -16.47 -16.71
C PHE A 612 28.45 -17.55 -16.94
N PHE A 613 27.17 -17.25 -16.68
CA PHE A 613 26.08 -18.22 -16.74
C PHE A 613 25.42 -18.31 -18.13
N ASP A 614 25.15 -19.53 -18.65
CA ASP A 614 24.36 -19.73 -19.88
C ASP A 614 22.84 -19.65 -19.60
N THR A 615 22.34 -18.44 -19.39
CA THR A 615 20.92 -18.23 -19.09
C THR A 615 20.04 -18.32 -20.34
N ARG A 616 19.01 -19.17 -20.30
CA ARG A 616 18.04 -19.39 -21.40
C ARG A 616 16.60 -19.08 -20.99
N GLU A 617 15.68 -19.16 -21.95
CA GLU A 617 14.23 -19.06 -21.72
C GLU A 617 13.78 -20.03 -20.62
N LEU A 618 12.98 -19.53 -19.67
CA LEU A 618 12.30 -20.40 -18.71
C LEU A 618 11.26 -21.28 -19.43
N PRO A 619 10.89 -22.46 -18.91
CA PRO A 619 9.91 -23.35 -19.55
C PRO A 619 8.57 -22.67 -19.87
N SER A 620 8.13 -21.73 -19.01
CA SER A 620 6.91 -20.94 -19.23
C SER A 620 7.05 -19.95 -20.40
N GLU A 621 8.21 -19.32 -20.56
CA GLU A 621 8.52 -18.40 -21.68
C GLU A 621 8.58 -19.16 -23.00
N GLU A 622 9.21 -20.34 -22.98
CA GLU A 622 9.28 -21.23 -24.14
C GLU A 622 7.87 -21.70 -24.55
N ALA A 623 7.05 -22.12 -23.60
CA ALA A 623 5.66 -22.51 -23.85
C ALA A 623 4.83 -21.35 -24.44
N ALA A 624 4.96 -20.14 -23.88
CA ALA A 624 4.29 -18.95 -24.39
C ALA A 624 4.75 -18.58 -25.81
N ARG A 625 6.05 -18.66 -26.09
CA ARG A 625 6.61 -18.45 -27.43
C ARG A 625 6.05 -19.46 -28.43
N ARG A 626 5.98 -20.74 -28.06
CA ARG A 626 5.40 -21.81 -28.89
C ARG A 626 3.92 -21.58 -29.16
N GLN A 627 3.15 -21.15 -28.15
CA GLN A 627 1.73 -20.78 -28.35
C GLN A 627 1.57 -19.60 -29.31
N LYS A 628 2.43 -18.57 -29.21
CA LYS A 628 2.42 -17.44 -30.16
C LYS A 628 2.82 -17.86 -31.57
N ALA A 629 3.84 -18.71 -31.71
CA ALA A 629 4.25 -19.25 -33.01
C ALA A 629 3.14 -20.08 -33.67
N LYS A 630 2.39 -20.88 -32.90
CA LYS A 630 1.21 -21.61 -33.39
C LYS A 630 0.05 -20.72 -33.83
N LYS A 631 -0.03 -19.47 -33.34
CA LYS A 631 -1.06 -18.48 -33.71
C LYS A 631 -0.70 -17.61 -34.91
N THR A 632 0.52 -17.72 -35.44
CA THR A 632 0.94 -16.96 -36.62
C THR A 632 0.66 -17.83 -37.86
N PRO A 633 -0.24 -17.44 -38.79
CA PRO A 633 -0.43 -18.21 -40.01
C PRO A 633 0.86 -18.12 -40.83
N SER A 634 1.44 -19.27 -41.18
CA SER A 634 2.54 -19.34 -42.14
C SER A 634 2.04 -18.83 -43.49
N SER A 635 2.43 -17.61 -43.86
CA SER A 635 2.21 -17.04 -45.18
C SER A 635 3.10 -17.75 -46.21
N SER A 636 2.70 -18.94 -46.65
CA SER A 636 3.18 -19.55 -47.89
C SER A 636 2.43 -20.86 -48.18
N ARG A 637 1.31 -20.78 -48.90
CA ARG A 637 0.96 -21.73 -49.98
C ARG A 637 -0.23 -21.20 -50.76
N LYS A 638 0.02 -20.89 -52.03
CA LYS A 638 -0.96 -20.52 -53.05
C LYS A 638 -1.98 -21.65 -53.25
N GLY A 639 -3.25 -21.26 -53.38
CA GLY A 639 -4.27 -21.83 -54.25
C GLY A 639 -4.69 -23.29 -54.04
N LYS A 640 -5.91 -23.49 -53.52
CA LYS A 640 -6.98 -24.24 -54.20
C LYS A 640 -8.33 -24.09 -53.46
N ILE A 641 -9.38 -24.08 -54.26
CA ILE A 641 -10.80 -23.76 -54.04
C ILE A 641 -11.42 -24.64 -52.93
N PRO A 642 -12.36 -24.13 -52.08
CA PRO A 642 -13.07 -24.94 -51.12
C PRO A 642 -14.28 -25.62 -51.77
N THR A 643 -14.21 -26.93 -51.99
CA THR A 643 -15.38 -27.77 -52.28
C THR A 643 -16.00 -28.29 -50.98
N ARG A 644 -17.29 -28.02 -50.86
CA ARG A 644 -18.24 -28.39 -49.81
C ARG A 644 -18.38 -29.92 -49.70
N LYS A 645 -18.28 -30.52 -48.49
CA LYS A 645 -18.97 -31.76 -48.09
C LYS A 645 -18.95 -32.04 -46.57
N THR A 646 -20.14 -31.95 -45.99
CA THR A 646 -20.82 -32.81 -45.00
C THR A 646 -20.06 -33.63 -43.93
N ASN A 647 -20.58 -33.51 -42.69
CA ASN A 647 -20.38 -34.34 -41.50
C ASN A 647 -20.53 -35.84 -41.74
N GLN A 648 -19.64 -36.66 -41.14
CA GLN A 648 -19.94 -37.92 -40.44
C GLN A 648 -18.67 -38.44 -39.71
N ASP A 649 -18.90 -39.25 -38.67
CA ASP A 649 -18.09 -39.64 -37.51
C ASP A 649 -16.79 -40.47 -37.72
N PRO A 650 -15.99 -40.77 -36.66
CA PRO A 650 -14.53 -40.99 -36.72
C PRO A 650 -14.12 -42.46 -36.92
N PRO A 651 -12.83 -42.72 -37.22
CA PRO A 651 -12.13 -43.70 -36.40
C PRO A 651 -10.66 -43.38 -36.08
N SER A 652 -10.27 -43.88 -34.91
CA SER A 652 -8.93 -44.06 -34.38
C SER A 652 -8.01 -44.85 -35.30
N ILE A 653 -6.82 -44.31 -35.62
CA ILE A 653 -5.60 -45.09 -35.87
C ILE A 653 -4.43 -44.34 -35.22
N ILE A 654 -3.78 -45.02 -34.28
CA ILE A 654 -2.51 -44.64 -33.67
C ILE A 654 -1.42 -44.74 -34.74
N GLY A 655 -0.97 -43.61 -35.26
CA GLY A 655 0.28 -43.49 -36.01
C GLY A 655 1.36 -42.88 -35.10
N PRO A 656 2.62 -43.32 -35.19
CA PRO A 656 3.69 -42.72 -34.39
C PRO A 656 3.87 -41.27 -34.83
N GLU A 657 3.56 -40.32 -33.95
CA GLU A 657 3.96 -38.92 -34.13
C GLU A 657 5.48 -38.87 -34.27
N LEU A 658 5.95 -38.68 -35.50
CA LEU A 658 7.28 -38.18 -35.81
C LEU A 658 7.45 -36.84 -35.08
N LYS A 659 8.02 -36.90 -33.87
CA LYS A 659 8.44 -35.74 -33.09
C LYS A 659 9.43 -34.94 -33.92
N THR A 660 8.94 -33.89 -34.56
CA THR A 660 9.81 -32.83 -35.09
C THR A 660 10.75 -32.37 -33.96
N PRO A 661 12.07 -32.22 -34.23
CA PRO A 661 13.04 -31.91 -33.19
C PRO A 661 12.68 -30.59 -32.51
N LYS A 662 12.54 -30.62 -31.18
CA LYS A 662 12.22 -29.45 -30.36
C LYS A 662 13.33 -28.41 -30.54
N ALA A 663 13.01 -27.25 -31.12
CA ALA A 663 13.96 -26.14 -31.19
C ALA A 663 14.44 -25.77 -29.77
N PRO A 664 15.75 -25.60 -29.54
CA PRO A 664 16.30 -25.40 -28.21
C PRO A 664 15.84 -24.06 -27.59
N PRO A 665 15.83 -23.95 -26.24
CA PRO A 665 15.53 -22.69 -25.55
C PRO A 665 16.51 -21.58 -25.98
N LYS A 666 15.99 -20.38 -26.25
CA LYS A 666 16.81 -19.24 -26.68
C LYS A 666 17.62 -18.67 -25.51
N LYS A 667 18.88 -18.25 -25.78
CA LYS A 667 19.70 -17.50 -24.82
C LYS A 667 19.02 -16.18 -24.45
N LYS A 668 19.09 -15.78 -23.19
CA LYS A 668 18.49 -14.55 -22.65
C LYS A 668 19.56 -13.73 -21.94
N LEU A 669 19.71 -12.47 -22.34
CA LEU A 669 20.60 -11.51 -21.68
C LEU A 669 19.82 -10.66 -20.66
N PHE A 670 20.50 -10.19 -19.63
CA PHE A 670 19.94 -9.19 -18.72
C PHE A 670 19.95 -7.81 -19.42
N ASN A 671 18.82 -7.11 -19.41
CA ASN A 671 18.65 -5.84 -20.12
C ASN A 671 18.56 -4.68 -19.11
N LEU A 672 19.48 -3.73 -19.18
CA LEU A 672 19.44 -2.49 -18.39
C LEU A 672 18.70 -1.34 -19.08
N ILE A 673 18.43 -1.44 -20.39
CA ILE A 673 17.67 -0.42 -21.13
C ILE A 673 16.18 -0.63 -20.84
N MET A 674 15.75 -0.18 -19.66
CA MET A 674 14.36 -0.22 -19.21
C MET A 674 13.97 1.11 -18.55
N ILE A 675 12.85 1.69 -18.97
CA ILE A 675 12.36 2.95 -18.38
C ILE A 675 12.11 2.85 -16.87
N LYS A 676 11.77 1.65 -16.41
CA LYS A 676 11.57 1.33 -15.00
C LYS A 676 12.83 1.55 -14.17
N LEU A 677 14.00 1.18 -14.71
CA LEU A 677 15.30 1.44 -14.08
C LEU A 677 15.63 2.94 -14.10
N HIS A 678 15.36 3.60 -15.22
CA HIS A 678 15.58 5.04 -15.33
C HIS A 678 14.80 5.83 -14.27
N SER A 679 13.58 5.41 -13.93
CA SER A 679 12.72 6.12 -12.97
C SER A 679 13.24 6.09 -11.53
N LEU A 680 14.18 5.19 -11.19
CA LEU A 680 14.72 5.11 -9.83
C LEU A 680 15.47 6.39 -9.42
N GLY A 681 16.08 7.08 -10.38
CA GLY A 681 16.76 8.36 -10.15
C GLY A 681 15.81 9.54 -9.86
N ASP A 682 14.51 9.38 -10.06
CA ASP A 682 13.54 10.49 -9.91
C ASP A 682 12.87 10.52 -8.52
N TYR A 683 13.02 9.47 -7.71
CA TYR A 683 12.31 9.34 -6.43
C TYR A 683 12.67 10.43 -5.43
N VAL A 684 13.97 10.72 -5.25
CA VAL A 684 14.43 11.71 -4.26
C VAL A 684 13.81 13.08 -4.53
N ASN A 685 13.86 13.57 -5.77
CA ASN A 685 13.29 14.86 -6.13
C ASN A 685 11.76 14.85 -6.06
N THR A 686 11.12 13.76 -6.48
CA THR A 686 9.66 13.62 -6.39
C THR A 686 9.21 13.66 -4.92
N ILE A 687 9.93 13.01 -4.01
CA ILE A 687 9.59 12.98 -2.59
C ILE A 687 9.68 14.36 -1.95
N LYS A 688 10.70 15.14 -2.31
CA LYS A 688 10.83 16.54 -1.84
C LYS A 688 9.64 17.41 -2.28
N LEU A 689 9.19 17.21 -3.52
CA LEU A 689 8.09 17.98 -4.10
C LEU A 689 6.71 17.56 -3.58
N PHE A 690 6.44 16.25 -3.46
CA PHE A 690 5.07 15.74 -3.31
C PHE A 690 4.84 14.79 -2.12
N GLY A 691 5.86 14.51 -1.31
CA GLY A 691 5.76 13.61 -0.15
C GLY A 691 6.16 12.18 -0.48
N THR A 692 5.89 11.23 0.42
CA THR A 692 6.40 9.85 0.24
C THR A 692 5.70 9.08 -0.88
N SER A 693 6.36 8.04 -1.39
CA SER A 693 5.91 7.29 -2.58
C SER A 693 4.53 6.62 -2.42
N ASP A 694 4.12 6.29 -1.19
CA ASP A 694 2.79 5.75 -0.90
C ASP A 694 1.66 6.77 -1.04
N SER A 695 1.96 8.07 -1.05
CA SER A 695 0.98 9.14 -1.32
C SER A 695 0.55 9.21 -2.78
N TYR A 696 1.41 8.80 -3.72
CA TYR A 696 1.17 8.94 -5.16
C TYR A 696 1.44 7.67 -6.00
N SER A 697 1.84 6.54 -5.42
CA SER A 697 1.89 5.28 -6.18
C SER A 697 0.48 4.88 -6.67
N THR A 698 0.38 3.99 -7.65
CA THR A 698 -0.92 3.50 -8.17
C THR A 698 -1.66 2.55 -7.21
N GLN A 699 -1.02 2.13 -6.10
CA GLN A 699 -1.63 1.22 -5.11
C GLN A 699 -3.01 1.68 -4.57
N PRO A 700 -3.24 2.95 -4.18
CA PRO A 700 -4.56 3.41 -3.75
C PRO A 700 -5.62 3.26 -4.85
N GLY A 701 -5.28 3.59 -6.11
CA GLY A 701 -6.16 3.36 -7.27
C GLY A 701 -6.49 1.89 -7.48
N GLU A 702 -5.51 0.99 -7.32
CA GLU A 702 -5.75 -0.46 -7.42
C GLU A 702 -6.63 -0.99 -6.25
N LEU A 703 -6.48 -0.43 -5.06
CA LEU A 703 -7.37 -0.73 -3.94
C LEU A 703 -8.81 -0.32 -4.25
N GLU A 704 -9.01 0.84 -4.88
CA GLU A 704 -10.35 1.32 -5.26
C GLU A 704 -10.98 0.48 -6.39
N HIS A 705 -10.17 -0.13 -7.27
CA HIS A 705 -10.70 -1.11 -8.25
C HIS A 705 -11.47 -2.26 -7.60
N ARG A 706 -11.18 -2.61 -6.33
CA ARG A 706 -11.95 -3.63 -5.61
C ARG A 706 -13.40 -3.19 -5.38
N ARG A 707 -13.63 -1.90 -5.15
CA ARG A 707 -14.96 -1.30 -4.96
C ARG A 707 -15.73 -1.26 -6.27
N VAL A 708 -15.10 -0.87 -7.36
CA VAL A 708 -15.70 -0.94 -8.71
C VAL A 708 -16.06 -2.37 -9.10
N LYS A 709 -15.20 -3.36 -8.81
CA LYS A 709 -15.51 -4.78 -9.05
C LYS A 709 -16.68 -5.27 -8.19
N LYS A 710 -16.78 -4.81 -6.93
CA LYS A 710 -17.94 -5.02 -6.04
C LYS A 710 -19.23 -4.48 -6.67
N TYR A 711 -19.18 -3.27 -7.24
CA TYR A 711 -20.34 -2.69 -7.94
C TYR A 711 -20.70 -3.49 -9.18
N TYR A 712 -19.72 -3.82 -10.02
CA TYR A 712 -19.95 -4.61 -11.22
C TYR A 712 -20.68 -5.92 -10.89
N ALA A 713 -20.28 -6.61 -9.82
CA ALA A 713 -20.93 -7.84 -9.34
C ALA A 713 -22.44 -7.68 -9.07
N ARG A 714 -22.90 -6.48 -8.71
CA ARG A 714 -24.30 -6.13 -8.42
C ARG A 714 -25.08 -5.59 -9.62
N THR A 715 -24.44 -5.41 -10.78
CA THR A 715 -25.12 -4.97 -12.01
C THR A 715 -25.74 -6.15 -12.77
N ASN A 716 -26.72 -5.86 -13.63
CA ASN A 716 -27.26 -6.84 -14.59
C ASN A 716 -26.32 -7.08 -15.81
N LYS A 717 -25.11 -6.50 -15.80
CA LYS A 717 -24.05 -6.62 -16.83
C LYS A 717 -24.34 -5.92 -18.16
N ASN A 718 -25.55 -5.43 -18.40
CA ASN A 718 -25.90 -4.62 -19.58
C ASN A 718 -25.57 -3.14 -19.33
N CYS A 719 -24.74 -2.50 -20.17
CA CYS A 719 -24.31 -1.12 -19.96
C CYS A 719 -23.82 -0.87 -18.52
N ALA A 720 -23.02 -1.81 -18.01
CA ALA A 720 -22.69 -1.90 -16.58
C ALA A 720 -22.08 -0.61 -16.01
N THR A 721 -21.37 0.18 -16.83
CA THR A 721 -20.77 1.47 -16.45
C THR A 721 -21.80 2.44 -15.86
N ARG A 722 -22.99 2.61 -16.47
CA ARG A 722 -24.08 3.45 -15.92
C ARG A 722 -24.68 2.90 -14.63
N GLN A 723 -24.69 1.58 -14.45
CA GLN A 723 -25.16 1.01 -13.19
C GLN A 723 -24.13 1.17 -12.08
N ILE A 724 -22.83 1.12 -12.42
CA ILE A 724 -21.73 1.36 -11.50
C ILE A 724 -21.79 2.79 -10.96
N THR A 725 -22.06 3.82 -11.78
CA THR A 725 -22.21 5.20 -11.30
C THR A 725 -23.36 5.33 -10.30
N ARG A 726 -24.51 4.70 -10.54
CA ARG A 726 -25.63 4.68 -9.59
C ARG A 726 -25.26 4.01 -8.27
N LEU A 727 -24.58 2.85 -8.33
CA LEU A 727 -24.17 2.12 -7.12
C LEU A 727 -23.14 2.90 -6.29
N GLU A 728 -22.19 3.56 -6.96
CA GLU A 728 -21.21 4.44 -6.31
C GLU A 728 -21.90 5.59 -5.58
N ARG A 729 -22.83 6.28 -6.26
CA ARG A 729 -23.61 7.39 -5.69
C ARG A 729 -24.44 6.98 -4.47
N ARG A 730 -25.12 5.82 -4.54
CA ARG A 730 -25.88 5.26 -3.41
C ARG A 730 -25.00 5.03 -2.19
N GLU A 731 -23.86 4.38 -2.39
CA GLU A 731 -22.93 4.09 -1.29
C GLU A 731 -22.32 5.38 -0.72
N HIS A 732 -21.95 6.34 -1.56
CA HIS A 732 -21.40 7.64 -1.14
C HIS A 732 -22.37 8.42 -0.23
N ILE A 733 -23.63 8.55 -0.62
CA ILE A 733 -24.64 9.30 0.16
C ILE A 733 -25.01 8.59 1.47
N LEU A 734 -25.06 7.26 1.47
CA LEU A 734 -25.30 6.49 2.70
C LEU A 734 -24.13 6.63 3.68
N LEU A 735 -22.90 6.66 3.15
CA LEU A 735 -21.68 6.85 3.94
C LEU A 735 -21.60 8.25 4.57
N SER A 736 -21.78 9.32 3.80
CA SER A 736 -21.66 10.69 4.30
C SER A 736 -22.64 10.99 5.45
N ARG A 737 -23.86 10.43 5.36
CA ARG A 737 -24.87 10.59 6.41
C ARG A 737 -24.56 9.81 7.68
N THR A 738 -24.12 8.55 7.54
CA THR A 738 -23.68 7.74 8.69
C THR A 738 -22.52 8.41 9.43
N GLN A 739 -21.63 9.11 8.70
CA GLN A 739 -20.50 9.83 9.30
C GLN A 739 -20.89 11.16 9.96
N SER A 740 -21.91 11.85 9.44
CA SER A 740 -22.37 13.13 9.96
C SER A 740 -23.00 13.01 11.36
N THR A 741 -23.73 11.93 11.64
CA THR A 741 -24.37 11.68 12.94
C THR A 741 -23.36 11.33 14.04
N ILE A 742 -22.35 10.50 13.73
CA ILE A 742 -21.30 10.09 14.69
C ILE A 742 -20.42 11.29 15.11
N GLY A 743 -20.33 12.33 14.27
CA GLY A 743 -19.62 13.57 14.59
C GLY A 743 -20.25 14.39 15.71
N GLN A 744 -21.55 14.20 16.00
CA GLN A 744 -22.29 14.91 17.05
C GLN A 744 -22.33 14.13 18.38
N GLU A 745 -22.30 12.79 18.33
CA GLU A 745 -22.37 11.92 19.53
C GLU A 745 -21.08 11.87 20.36
N LYS A 746 -19.94 12.38 19.85
CA LYS A 746 -18.68 12.45 20.62
C LYS A 746 -18.73 13.41 21.82
N GLN A 747 -19.81 14.16 22.03
CA GLN A 747 -19.96 15.07 23.18
C GLN A 747 -20.72 14.50 24.38
N THR A 748 -21.27 13.29 24.33
CA THR A 748 -22.08 12.77 25.45
C THR A 748 -21.80 11.31 25.79
N GLY A 749 -21.18 11.10 26.95
CA GLY A 749 -21.43 9.96 27.84
C GLY A 749 -20.77 8.63 27.50
N PHE A 750 -19.65 8.32 28.18
CA PHE A 750 -19.21 6.94 28.36
C PHE A 750 -20.11 6.25 29.40
N SER A 751 -20.93 5.28 28.98
CA SER A 751 -21.57 4.31 29.87
C SER A 751 -20.91 2.94 29.74
N ILE A 752 -20.48 2.41 30.88
CA ILE A 752 -19.85 1.09 31.03
C ILE A 752 -20.96 0.09 31.30
N GLU A 753 -21.24 -0.83 30.37
CA GLU A 753 -22.13 -1.97 30.63
C GLU A 753 -21.36 -3.28 30.82
N ARG A 754 -21.81 -4.02 31.85
CA ARG A 754 -21.26 -5.30 32.33
C ARG A 754 -21.58 -6.44 31.38
N ALA A 755 -20.56 -7.24 31.06
CA ALA A 755 -20.69 -8.44 30.25
C ALA A 755 -21.28 -9.62 31.05
N GLY A 756 -22.38 -10.18 30.56
CA GLY A 756 -22.88 -11.49 30.98
C GLY A 756 -23.38 -12.29 29.78
N SER A 757 -22.68 -13.37 29.41
CA SER A 757 -23.28 -14.66 29.04
C SER A 757 -22.21 -15.68 28.61
N LYS A 758 -22.37 -16.92 29.09
CA LYS A 758 -21.48 -18.08 28.92
C LYS A 758 -21.61 -18.72 27.53
N ARG A 759 -20.48 -18.99 26.83
CA ARG A 759 -20.31 -20.18 25.95
C ARG A 759 -18.86 -20.39 25.45
N ARG A 760 -18.38 -21.64 25.62
CA ARG A 760 -17.16 -22.34 25.12
C ARG A 760 -15.80 -21.61 25.20
N LYS A 761 -14.91 -22.14 26.05
CA LYS A 761 -13.58 -21.61 26.44
C LYS A 761 -12.66 -21.34 25.23
N SER A 762 -12.55 -20.08 24.85
CA SER A 762 -11.59 -19.52 23.90
C SER A 762 -10.88 -18.35 24.60
N GLU A 763 -9.57 -18.42 24.81
CA GLU A 763 -8.74 -17.29 25.27
C GLU A 763 -8.47 -16.31 24.12
N SER A 764 -9.52 -15.68 23.62
CA SER A 764 -9.35 -14.54 22.71
C SER A 764 -8.97 -13.32 23.54
N LEU A 765 -7.77 -12.78 23.34
CA LEU A 765 -7.37 -11.52 23.96
C LEU A 765 -8.28 -10.37 23.44
N PRO A 766 -8.89 -9.57 24.35
CA PRO A 766 -9.70 -8.41 23.98
C PRO A 766 -8.88 -7.37 23.21
N TYR A 767 -9.55 -6.33 22.71
CA TYR A 767 -8.87 -5.16 22.17
C TYR A 767 -7.77 -4.68 23.14
N THR A 768 -6.60 -4.35 22.61
CA THR A 768 -5.46 -3.85 23.39
C THR A 768 -5.33 -2.36 23.12
N PRO A 769 -5.69 -1.50 24.08
CA PRO A 769 -5.52 -0.06 23.95
C PRO A 769 -4.08 0.33 23.59
N PRO A 770 -3.89 1.38 22.77
CA PRO A 770 -2.56 1.82 22.32
C PRO A 770 -1.68 2.37 23.44
N GLU A 771 -2.26 2.75 24.58
CA GLU A 771 -1.55 3.30 25.74
C GLU A 771 -0.78 2.22 26.52
N TYR A 772 -1.20 0.95 26.43
CA TYR A 772 -0.50 -0.14 27.07
C TYR A 772 0.68 -0.59 26.20
N HIS A 773 1.82 -0.85 26.84
CA HIS A 773 2.96 -1.44 26.16
C HIS A 773 2.63 -2.86 25.65
N HIS A 774 2.04 -3.70 26.49
CA HIS A 774 1.68 -5.06 26.11
C HIS A 774 0.37 -5.52 26.76
N HIS A 775 -0.12 -6.68 26.33
CA HIS A 775 -1.32 -7.30 26.88
C HIS A 775 -1.24 -8.82 26.81
N ILE A 776 -1.38 -9.44 27.97
CA ILE A 776 -1.51 -10.88 28.22
C ILE A 776 -2.83 -11.12 28.96
N SER A 777 -3.40 -12.31 28.81
CA SER A 777 -4.66 -12.66 29.43
C SER A 777 -4.52 -12.72 30.95
N THR A 778 -5.54 -12.30 31.71
CA THR A 778 -5.58 -12.51 33.18
C THR A 778 -6.35 -13.78 33.57
N SER A 779 -6.71 -14.58 32.57
CA SER A 779 -7.42 -15.86 32.73
C SER A 779 -6.61 -16.85 33.54
N ARG A 780 -7.23 -17.41 34.58
CA ARG A 780 -6.68 -18.52 35.38
C ARG A 780 -7.11 -19.91 34.87
N ASN A 781 -7.57 -20.00 33.61
CA ASN A 781 -8.18 -21.23 33.07
C ASN A 781 -7.18 -22.35 32.77
N PHE A 782 -5.89 -22.04 32.65
CA PHE A 782 -4.83 -23.01 32.37
C PHE A 782 -3.78 -23.00 33.49
N PRO A 783 -4.15 -23.41 34.71
CA PRO A 783 -3.20 -23.56 35.79
C PRO A 783 -2.24 -24.71 35.48
N LEU A 784 -0.97 -24.50 35.76
CA LEU A 784 0.10 -25.47 35.67
C LEU A 784 0.78 -25.51 37.04
N HIS A 785 0.72 -26.66 37.71
CA HIS A 785 1.47 -26.83 38.96
C HIS A 785 2.95 -26.88 38.63
N ILE A 786 3.79 -26.13 39.35
CA ILE A 786 5.21 -26.00 39.00
C ILE A 786 5.90 -27.36 39.02
N GLN A 787 5.63 -28.18 40.04
CA GLN A 787 6.19 -29.54 40.11
C GLN A 787 5.82 -30.40 38.89
N ASN A 788 4.58 -30.31 38.39
CA ASN A 788 4.16 -31.10 37.23
C ASN A 788 4.89 -30.67 35.95
N LEU A 789 5.36 -29.42 35.85
CA LEU A 789 6.20 -28.97 34.74
C LEU A 789 7.59 -29.57 34.86
N LEU A 790 8.17 -29.57 36.07
CA LEU A 790 9.50 -30.14 36.33
C LEU A 790 9.51 -31.66 36.13
N ASP A 791 8.44 -32.35 36.52
CA ASP A 791 8.30 -33.81 36.36
C ASP A 791 7.90 -34.23 34.92
N SER A 792 7.60 -33.28 34.03
CA SER A 792 7.08 -33.58 32.68
C SER A 792 8.14 -33.92 31.63
N THR A 793 9.42 -33.82 32.00
CA THR A 793 10.58 -34.10 31.14
C THR A 793 11.46 -35.19 31.75
N THR A 794 12.48 -35.63 31.03
CA THR A 794 13.56 -36.42 31.62
C THR A 794 14.27 -35.59 32.70
N ASP A 795 14.77 -36.24 33.75
CA ASP A 795 15.41 -35.58 34.91
C ASP A 795 16.61 -34.67 34.54
N ASP A 796 17.13 -34.78 33.32
CA ASP A 796 18.30 -34.07 32.80
C ASP A 796 18.00 -33.02 31.71
N ASP A 797 16.75 -32.61 31.45
CA ASP A 797 16.48 -31.58 30.41
C ASP A 797 17.12 -30.22 30.80
N PRO A 798 18.11 -29.70 30.04
CA PRO A 798 18.79 -28.46 30.37
C PRO A 798 17.87 -27.23 30.43
N ALA A 799 16.70 -27.28 29.79
CA ALA A 799 15.76 -26.17 29.80
C ALA A 799 15.17 -25.91 31.20
N ILE A 800 14.93 -26.95 32.00
CA ILE A 800 14.31 -26.83 33.33
C ILE A 800 15.34 -26.81 34.48
N LYS A 801 16.63 -26.93 34.15
CA LYS A 801 17.70 -26.83 35.15
C LYS A 801 17.63 -25.48 35.85
N ASP A 802 17.61 -25.51 37.19
CA ASP A 802 17.49 -24.34 38.05
C ASP A 802 16.26 -23.45 37.75
N PHE A 803 15.22 -23.99 37.11
CA PHE A 803 14.03 -23.22 36.70
C PHE A 803 13.36 -22.53 37.90
N TYR A 804 13.15 -23.24 39.00
CA TYR A 804 12.46 -22.71 40.17
C TYR A 804 13.29 -21.61 40.87
N PRO A 805 14.58 -21.82 41.22
CA PRO A 805 15.42 -20.76 41.77
C PRO A 805 15.51 -19.53 40.88
N ARG A 806 15.70 -19.70 39.57
CA ARG A 806 15.79 -18.58 38.62
C ARG A 806 14.49 -17.79 38.50
N LEU A 807 13.34 -18.47 38.61
CA LEU A 807 12.05 -17.78 38.61
C LEU A 807 11.90 -16.92 39.87
N GLN A 808 12.33 -17.43 41.03
CA GLN A 808 12.33 -16.66 42.28
C GLN A 808 13.24 -15.45 42.18
N GLU A 809 14.45 -15.61 41.66
CA GLU A 809 15.43 -14.52 41.47
C GLU A 809 14.89 -13.42 40.55
N HIS A 810 14.32 -13.80 39.40
CA HIS A 810 13.72 -12.86 38.45
C HIS A 810 12.57 -12.04 39.09
N LEU A 811 11.68 -12.72 39.82
CA LEU A 811 10.56 -12.06 40.50
C LEU A 811 11.02 -11.19 41.66
N LEU A 812 12.02 -11.64 42.42
CA LEU A 812 12.59 -10.90 43.54
C LEU A 812 13.30 -9.64 43.04
N ALA A 813 14.11 -9.74 41.98
CA ALA A 813 14.75 -8.59 41.33
C ALA A 813 13.73 -7.54 40.87
N ARG A 814 12.67 -7.96 40.18
CA ARG A 814 11.62 -7.05 39.70
C ARG A 814 10.82 -6.38 40.82
N ILE A 815 10.74 -7.00 42.00
CA ILE A 815 9.98 -6.45 43.13
C ILE A 815 10.88 -5.56 44.01
N LEU A 816 12.14 -5.94 44.24
CA LEU A 816 13.10 -5.14 45.01
C LEU A 816 13.67 -3.96 44.20
N HIS A 817 13.78 -4.11 42.88
CA HIS A 817 14.31 -3.09 41.97
C HIS A 817 13.32 -2.83 40.83
N PRO A 818 12.20 -2.12 41.06
CA PRO A 818 11.16 -1.91 40.04
C PRO A 818 11.64 -1.19 38.76
N THR A 819 12.79 -0.51 38.83
CA THR A 819 13.42 0.21 37.71
C THR A 819 14.48 -0.60 36.98
N TRP A 820 14.72 -1.85 37.37
CA TRP A 820 15.80 -2.69 36.84
C TRP A 820 15.35 -4.15 36.77
N SER A 821 15.47 -4.75 35.59
CA SER A 821 14.88 -6.06 35.28
C SER A 821 15.91 -7.08 34.79
N GLY A 822 17.20 -6.75 34.86
CA GLY A 822 18.28 -7.62 34.43
C GLY A 822 18.52 -8.79 35.37
N ASP A 823 18.80 -9.96 34.79
CA ASP A 823 19.26 -11.15 35.48
C ASP A 823 20.75 -10.96 35.88
N GLY A 824 21.00 -10.35 37.04
CA GLY A 824 22.37 -10.07 37.52
C GLY A 824 22.54 -9.96 39.03
N ASN A 825 21.47 -10.08 39.81
CA ASN A 825 21.55 -10.17 41.26
C ASN A 825 21.54 -11.63 41.68
N GLU A 826 22.63 -12.08 42.29
CA GLU A 826 22.65 -13.35 43.01
C GLU A 826 21.99 -13.14 44.37
N TYR A 827 20.87 -13.85 44.61
CA TYR A 827 20.18 -13.85 45.89
C TYR A 827 20.51 -15.14 46.65
N SER A 828 20.69 -15.01 47.96
CA SER A 828 20.88 -16.15 48.84
C SER A 828 19.63 -17.06 48.88
N ASP A 829 19.79 -18.33 49.27
CA ASP A 829 18.66 -19.25 49.50
C ASP A 829 17.64 -18.68 50.50
N GLU A 830 18.14 -18.00 51.53
CA GLU A 830 17.31 -17.34 52.54
C GLU A 830 16.46 -16.24 51.92
N GLU A 831 16.98 -15.45 50.99
CA GLU A 831 16.23 -14.42 50.27
C GLU A 831 15.23 -15.00 49.27
N ARG A 832 15.62 -16.04 48.53
CA ARG A 832 14.73 -16.76 47.60
C ARG A 832 13.55 -17.41 48.33
N SER A 833 13.78 -17.95 49.53
CA SER A 833 12.74 -18.55 50.38
C SER A 833 11.65 -17.57 50.84
N LYS A 834 11.86 -16.26 50.64
CA LYS A 834 10.86 -15.21 50.95
C LYS A 834 9.79 -15.06 49.86
N VAL A 835 9.96 -15.69 48.69
CA VAL A 835 9.01 -15.66 47.56
C VAL A 835 8.10 -16.88 47.60
N PHE A 836 6.80 -16.67 47.86
CA PHE A 836 5.79 -17.72 47.91
C PHE A 836 4.88 -17.68 46.68
N PHE A 837 4.79 -18.80 45.96
CA PHE A 837 3.86 -18.97 44.84
C PHE A 837 2.49 -19.42 45.33
N ILE A 838 1.44 -18.67 45.00
CA ILE A 838 0.09 -19.02 45.48
C ILE A 838 -0.36 -20.34 44.83
N ASN A 839 -0.57 -21.34 45.68
CA ASN A 839 -0.91 -22.72 45.30
C ASN A 839 0.13 -23.42 44.40
N GLU A 840 1.40 -22.97 44.40
CA GLU A 840 2.48 -23.52 43.55
C GLU A 840 2.09 -23.58 42.06
N ARG A 841 1.40 -22.54 41.56
CA ARG A 841 0.83 -22.51 40.21
C ARG A 841 1.38 -21.38 39.35
N LEU A 842 1.67 -21.74 38.09
CA LEU A 842 1.79 -20.83 36.96
C LEU A 842 0.49 -20.85 36.16
N TYR A 843 0.13 -19.74 35.54
CA TYR A 843 -0.99 -19.69 34.62
C TYR A 843 -0.48 -19.44 33.22
N ARG A 844 -0.59 -20.44 32.36
CA ARG A 844 -0.02 -20.42 31.00
C ARG A 844 -0.94 -19.75 29.99
N HIS A 845 -0.36 -18.90 29.16
CA HIS A 845 -1.06 -18.15 28.12
C HIS A 845 -0.58 -18.50 26.72
N LYS A 846 -1.48 -18.29 25.75
CA LYS A 846 -1.21 -18.61 24.34
C LYS A 846 -0.59 -17.46 23.55
N VAL A 847 -0.93 -16.22 23.88
CA VAL A 847 -0.63 -15.05 23.05
C VAL A 847 -0.26 -13.88 23.95
N MET A 848 0.72 -13.12 23.52
CA MET A 848 1.03 -11.77 23.99
C MET A 848 0.89 -10.80 22.82
N ARG A 849 0.38 -9.60 23.06
CA ARG A 849 0.42 -8.49 22.09
C ARG A 849 1.31 -7.39 22.62
N ILE A 850 2.15 -6.82 21.75
CA ILE A 850 3.09 -5.76 22.11
C ILE A 850 2.82 -4.58 21.18
N ASN A 851 2.58 -3.40 21.75
CA ASN A 851 2.52 -2.13 21.06
C ASN A 851 3.89 -1.45 21.09
N TYR A 852 4.30 -0.87 19.97
CA TYR A 852 5.57 -0.16 19.87
C TYR A 852 5.43 1.07 18.98
N THR A 853 6.20 2.11 19.29
CA THR A 853 6.32 3.27 18.40
C THR A 853 7.18 2.91 17.20
N THR A 854 6.69 3.23 16.01
CA THR A 854 7.42 3.04 14.75
C THR A 854 8.29 4.23 14.42
N TYR A 855 9.25 4.04 13.51
CA TYR A 855 10.17 5.10 13.06
C TYR A 855 9.48 6.41 12.61
N ASP A 856 8.25 6.34 12.08
CA ASP A 856 7.43 7.47 11.61
C ASP A 856 6.40 7.96 12.64
N VAL A 857 6.62 7.68 13.94
CA VAL A 857 5.78 8.14 15.06
C VAL A 857 4.33 7.62 14.97
N ARG A 858 4.17 6.42 14.40
CA ARG A 858 2.92 5.66 14.44
C ARG A 858 3.02 4.60 15.54
N LEU A 859 1.89 3.97 15.87
CA LEU A 859 1.88 2.82 16.79
C LEU A 859 1.67 1.53 16.01
N GLY A 860 2.69 0.67 16.04
CA GLY A 860 2.67 -0.69 15.56
C GLY A 860 2.21 -1.66 16.66
N GLN A 861 1.76 -2.85 16.25
CA GLN A 861 1.43 -3.92 17.20
C GLN A 861 1.78 -5.28 16.63
N ASP A 862 2.57 -6.04 17.38
CA ASP A 862 2.90 -7.43 17.08
C ASP A 862 2.10 -8.39 17.97
N SER A 863 1.89 -9.61 17.48
CA SER A 863 1.25 -10.68 18.25
C SER A 863 2.17 -11.88 18.27
N VAL A 864 2.62 -12.22 19.47
CA VAL A 864 3.65 -13.22 19.73
C VAL A 864 3.00 -14.44 20.38
N ASN A 865 3.44 -15.62 20.00
CA ASN A 865 3.02 -16.88 20.60
C ASN A 865 4.15 -17.91 20.51
N ALA A 866 4.30 -18.73 21.54
CA ALA A 866 5.37 -19.73 21.64
C ALA A 866 5.39 -20.78 20.52
N ARG A 867 4.30 -20.93 19.75
CA ARG A 867 4.19 -21.99 18.74
C ARG A 867 4.74 -21.59 17.36
N ASN A 868 4.35 -20.42 16.86
CA ASN A 868 4.58 -20.03 15.46
C ASN A 868 5.30 -18.69 15.28
N HIS A 869 5.27 -17.82 16.30
CA HIS A 869 5.81 -16.46 16.23
C HIS A 869 6.40 -16.13 17.60
N ALA A 870 7.46 -16.85 17.97
CA ALA A 870 8.01 -16.84 19.32
C ALA A 870 9.24 -15.93 19.48
N ASP A 871 9.82 -15.48 18.36
CA ASP A 871 11.07 -14.75 18.37
C ASP A 871 10.83 -13.25 18.65
N ILE A 872 11.54 -12.73 19.63
CA ILE A 872 11.45 -11.35 20.14
C ILE A 872 12.83 -10.68 20.17
N MET A 873 12.85 -9.35 20.23
CA MET A 873 14.06 -8.55 20.39
C MET A 873 13.95 -7.59 21.58
N VAL A 874 15.06 -7.42 22.29
CA VAL A 874 15.25 -6.50 23.43
C VAL A 874 16.47 -5.62 23.19
N LEU A 875 16.64 -4.54 23.97
CA LEU A 875 17.84 -3.70 23.87
C LEU A 875 19.06 -4.44 24.44
N SER A 876 20.18 -4.41 23.73
CA SER A 876 21.42 -4.97 24.27
C SER A 876 22.01 -4.03 25.32
N SER A 877 22.43 -4.58 26.45
CA SER A 877 23.14 -3.87 27.51
C SER A 877 24.66 -3.85 27.32
N SER A 878 25.18 -4.69 26.42
CA SER A 878 26.60 -5.08 26.40
C SER A 878 27.31 -4.87 25.07
N ASP A 879 26.61 -4.92 23.93
CA ASP A 879 27.22 -4.87 22.60
C ASP A 879 27.10 -3.48 21.95
N LYS A 880 28.20 -2.71 21.93
CA LYS A 880 28.24 -1.39 21.29
C LYS A 880 28.08 -1.45 19.77
N ASP A 881 28.37 -2.59 19.15
CA ASP A 881 28.34 -2.76 17.69
C ASP A 881 27.00 -3.35 17.19
N HIS A 882 26.12 -3.78 18.11
CA HIS A 882 24.82 -4.32 17.77
C HIS A 882 23.74 -3.97 18.82
N PRO A 883 22.71 -3.19 18.47
CA PRO A 883 21.81 -2.58 19.46
C PRO A 883 20.84 -3.54 20.15
N PHE A 884 20.75 -4.80 19.72
CA PHE A 884 19.67 -5.71 20.15
C PHE A 884 20.16 -7.09 20.55
N GLU A 885 19.49 -7.67 21.53
CA GLU A 885 19.56 -9.09 21.87
C GLU A 885 18.26 -9.78 21.47
N TYR A 886 18.29 -11.09 21.29
CA TYR A 886 17.17 -11.86 20.74
C TYR A 886 16.87 -13.08 21.57
N GLY A 887 15.58 -13.33 21.76
CA GLY A 887 15.09 -14.47 22.51
C GLY A 887 13.95 -15.20 21.77
N ARG A 888 13.83 -16.50 22.00
CA ARG A 888 12.69 -17.31 21.58
C ARG A 888 11.83 -17.65 22.80
N ILE A 889 10.58 -17.22 22.80
CA ILE A 889 9.64 -17.52 23.88
C ILE A 889 9.26 -19.01 23.85
N ILE A 890 9.53 -19.71 24.94
CA ILE A 890 9.09 -21.09 25.20
C ILE A 890 7.68 -21.09 25.80
N SER A 891 7.42 -20.22 26.77
CA SER A 891 6.09 -20.03 27.35
C SER A 891 5.85 -18.63 27.88
N ILE A 892 4.57 -18.29 27.95
CA ILE A 892 4.06 -17.03 28.48
C ILE A 892 3.28 -17.37 29.74
N PHE A 893 3.65 -16.78 30.86
CA PHE A 893 3.02 -17.03 32.15
C PHE A 893 2.53 -15.72 32.78
N HIS A 894 1.52 -15.85 33.64
CA HIS A 894 1.44 -14.96 34.81
C HIS A 894 1.46 -15.81 36.08
N VAL A 895 1.93 -15.19 37.16
CA VAL A 895 2.18 -15.86 38.43
C VAL A 895 1.69 -14.96 39.55
N ASP A 896 0.96 -15.53 40.51
CA ASP A 896 0.50 -14.84 41.71
C ASP A 896 1.49 -15.15 42.85
N VAL A 897 2.18 -14.12 43.35
CA VAL A 897 3.24 -14.27 44.35
C VAL A 897 3.03 -13.39 45.58
N VAL A 898 3.53 -13.86 46.71
CA VAL A 898 3.60 -13.14 47.99
C VAL A 898 5.06 -13.07 48.43
N ILE A 899 5.56 -11.87 48.71
CA ILE A 899 6.92 -11.68 49.26
C ILE A 899 6.83 -11.27 50.72
N LYS A 900 7.59 -11.97 51.57
CA LYS A 900 7.73 -11.65 52.98
C LYS A 900 8.90 -10.67 53.17
N LEU A 901 8.60 -9.37 53.31
CA LEU A 901 9.59 -8.34 53.63
C LEU A 901 9.68 -8.15 55.15
N ASP A 902 10.90 -8.14 55.69
CA ASP A 902 11.18 -8.15 57.15
C ASP A 902 10.71 -6.89 57.92
N LYS A 903 10.03 -5.92 57.28
CA LYS A 903 9.59 -4.65 57.88
C LYS A 903 8.12 -4.24 57.66
N ALA A 904 7.25 -5.09 57.10
CA ALA A 904 5.84 -4.69 56.85
C ALA A 904 4.87 -5.13 57.97
N VAL A 905 4.18 -4.17 58.60
CA VAL A 905 3.14 -4.36 59.65
C VAL A 905 1.77 -4.76 59.04
N VAL A 906 1.68 -4.94 57.72
CA VAL A 906 0.44 -5.25 57.00
C VAL A 906 0.52 -6.66 56.40
N SER A 907 -0.57 -7.41 56.45
CA SER A 907 -0.70 -8.72 55.80
C SER A 907 -0.25 -8.66 54.34
N PRO A 908 0.64 -9.56 53.89
CA PRO A 908 1.21 -9.45 52.56
C PRO A 908 0.13 -9.63 51.49
N THR A 909 0.01 -8.64 50.59
CA THR A 909 -0.99 -8.66 49.52
C THR A 909 -0.42 -9.42 48.31
N PRO A 910 -1.13 -10.41 47.76
CA PRO A 910 -0.73 -11.07 46.52
C PRO A 910 -0.49 -10.09 45.38
N VAL A 911 0.63 -10.22 44.69
CA VAL A 911 0.96 -9.47 43.47
C VAL A 911 0.99 -10.43 42.29
N SER A 912 0.29 -10.07 41.21
CA SER A 912 0.34 -10.82 39.97
C SER A 912 1.45 -10.26 39.07
N LYS A 913 2.32 -11.12 38.57
CA LYS A 913 3.44 -10.75 37.68
C LYS A 913 3.40 -11.58 36.41
N GLU A 914 3.54 -10.90 35.27
CA GLU A 914 3.65 -11.53 33.96
C GLU A 914 5.12 -11.84 33.65
N VAL A 915 5.40 -13.03 33.13
CA VAL A 915 6.76 -13.52 32.92
C VAL A 915 6.84 -14.29 31.61
N LEU A 916 7.88 -14.02 30.82
CA LEU A 916 8.22 -14.80 29.63
C LEU A 916 9.35 -15.76 29.97
N TRP A 917 9.20 -17.03 29.63
CA TRP A 917 10.30 -17.99 29.69
C TRP A 917 10.94 -18.11 28.30
N VAL A 918 12.22 -17.79 28.19
CA VAL A 918 12.91 -17.50 26.93
C VAL A 918 14.16 -18.35 26.78
N ARG A 919 14.39 -18.83 25.55
CA ARG A 919 15.67 -19.39 25.09
C ARG A 919 16.45 -18.33 24.32
N TRP A 920 17.65 -18.00 24.76
CA TRP A 920 18.42 -16.89 24.22
C TRP A 920 19.25 -17.27 22.98
N TYR A 921 19.40 -16.29 22.08
CA TYR A 921 20.33 -16.36 20.97
C TYR A 921 21.62 -15.61 21.29
N LYS A 922 22.75 -16.13 20.82
CA LYS A 922 24.01 -15.41 20.75
C LYS A 922 24.30 -14.96 19.32
N ARG A 923 24.84 -13.75 19.20
CA ARG A 923 25.36 -13.23 17.93
C ARG A 923 26.61 -13.99 17.53
N ASP A 924 26.73 -14.32 16.24
CA ASP A 924 27.96 -14.91 15.71
C ASP A 924 28.98 -13.81 15.42
N SER A 925 29.88 -13.58 16.38
CA SER A 925 30.95 -12.58 16.27
C SER A 925 32.03 -12.94 15.25
N SER A 926 32.11 -14.19 14.79
CA SER A 926 33.05 -14.62 13.74
C SER A 926 32.59 -14.22 12.33
N TYR A 927 31.37 -13.73 12.18
CA TYR A 927 30.75 -13.41 10.90
C TYR A 927 30.65 -11.90 10.67
N ASP A 928 31.36 -11.43 9.64
CA ASP A 928 31.27 -10.05 9.14
C ASP A 928 29.86 -9.74 8.60
N ALA A 929 29.09 -8.97 9.36
CA ALA A 929 27.72 -8.55 9.03
C ALA A 929 27.54 -7.02 9.01
N GLY A 930 26.35 -6.56 8.62
CA GLY A 930 25.93 -5.16 8.64
C GLY A 930 26.01 -4.46 7.29
N PHE A 931 25.58 -3.19 7.26
CA PHE A 931 25.46 -2.37 6.05
C PHE A 931 26.78 -2.25 5.25
N LYS A 932 27.91 -2.02 5.94
CA LYS A 932 29.24 -1.93 5.31
C LYS A 932 29.62 -3.20 4.55
N LYS A 933 29.29 -4.37 5.12
CA LYS A 933 29.60 -5.69 4.55
C LYS A 933 28.48 -6.19 3.62
N LYS A 934 27.31 -5.56 3.63
CA LYS A 934 26.10 -5.93 2.87
C LYS A 934 25.67 -7.36 3.17
N ARG A 935 25.62 -7.71 4.46
CA ARG A 935 25.25 -9.04 4.97
C ARG A 935 24.34 -8.91 6.18
N LEU A 936 23.37 -9.82 6.29
CA LEU A 936 22.46 -9.87 7.43
C LEU A 936 23.19 -10.37 8.68
N HIS A 937 22.82 -9.86 9.85
CA HIS A 937 23.36 -10.37 11.11
C HIS A 937 22.99 -11.85 11.29
N ARG A 938 23.94 -12.62 11.84
CA ARG A 938 23.80 -14.07 12.03
C ARG A 938 23.76 -14.41 13.52
N LEU A 939 22.79 -15.24 13.89
CA LEU A 939 22.54 -15.69 15.25
C LEU A 939 22.66 -17.21 15.32
N GLN A 940 22.97 -17.72 16.51
CA GLN A 940 22.86 -19.13 16.87
C GLN A 940 22.33 -19.21 18.31
N PHE A 941 21.73 -20.33 18.71
CA PHE A 941 21.38 -20.50 20.12
C PHE A 941 22.64 -20.57 20.99
N PHE A 942 22.52 -20.15 22.24
CA PHE A 942 23.50 -20.53 23.25
C PHE A 942 23.54 -22.06 23.39
N PRO A 943 24.72 -22.65 23.68
CA PRO A 943 24.81 -24.06 24.07
C PRO A 943 23.89 -24.32 25.28
N CYS A 944 23.20 -25.46 25.33
CA CYS A 944 22.24 -25.74 26.41
C CYS A 944 22.86 -25.76 27.82
N ASN A 945 24.16 -26.06 27.92
CA ASN A 945 24.92 -26.07 29.17
C ASN A 945 25.40 -24.67 29.60
N ASP A 946 25.22 -23.65 28.74
CA ASP A 946 25.58 -22.27 29.06
C ASP A 946 24.55 -21.71 30.04
N PRO A 947 24.97 -21.15 31.19
CA PRO A 947 24.05 -20.55 32.16
C PRO A 947 23.15 -19.45 31.56
N ALA A 948 23.56 -18.79 30.48
CA ALA A 948 22.77 -17.75 29.80
C ALA A 948 21.78 -18.32 28.76
N ALA A 949 21.71 -19.63 28.55
CA ALA A 949 20.90 -20.21 27.47
C ALA A 949 19.39 -20.06 27.68
N PHE A 950 18.94 -20.10 28.93
CA PHE A 950 17.54 -19.96 29.32
C PHE A 950 17.41 -18.91 30.41
N GLY A 951 16.37 -18.09 30.32
CA GLY A 951 16.11 -17.05 31.31
C GLY A 951 14.65 -16.66 31.35
N PHE A 952 14.33 -15.80 32.32
CA PHE A 952 13.03 -15.17 32.45
C PHE A 952 13.14 -13.72 32.03
N LEU A 953 12.14 -13.22 31.31
CA LEU A 953 12.14 -11.87 30.78
C LEU A 953 10.86 -11.14 31.19
N ASP A 954 11.02 -9.88 31.60
CA ASP A 954 9.89 -8.97 31.79
C ASP A 954 9.30 -8.63 30.42
N PRO A 955 8.00 -8.89 30.17
CA PRO A 955 7.34 -8.43 28.95
C PRO A 955 7.58 -6.94 28.64
N ASP A 956 7.83 -6.09 29.64
CA ASP A 956 8.10 -4.66 29.45
C ASP A 956 9.44 -4.33 28.77
N GLU A 957 10.39 -5.26 28.74
CA GLU A 957 11.65 -5.10 28.01
C GLU A 957 11.55 -5.42 26.52
N VAL A 958 10.45 -6.08 26.11
CA VAL A 958 10.30 -6.54 24.74
C VAL A 958 9.97 -5.37 23.83
N ILE A 959 10.90 -5.01 22.95
CA ILE A 959 10.68 -3.93 21.98
C ILE A 959 9.59 -4.33 20.99
N ARG A 960 9.74 -5.50 20.35
CA ARG A 960 8.81 -6.06 19.36
C ARG A 960 9.19 -7.49 18.95
N ALA A 961 8.41 -8.10 18.05
CA ALA A 961 8.75 -9.39 17.45
C ALA A 961 9.84 -9.23 16.38
N VAL A 962 10.65 -10.28 16.16
CA VAL A 962 11.70 -10.31 15.13
C VAL A 962 11.48 -11.45 14.12
N HIS A 963 11.84 -11.21 12.87
CA HIS A 963 11.79 -12.24 11.83
C HIS A 963 13.17 -12.89 11.65
N LEU A 964 13.32 -14.11 12.18
CA LEU A 964 14.52 -14.92 12.01
C LEU A 964 14.34 -15.95 10.90
N ILE A 965 15.19 -15.90 9.87
CA ILE A 965 15.15 -16.84 8.75
C ILE A 965 16.29 -17.85 8.91
N PRO A 966 16.05 -19.17 8.83
CA PRO A 966 17.12 -20.15 8.88
C PRO A 966 18.21 -19.90 7.82
N ALA A 967 19.47 -20.02 8.23
CA ALA A 967 20.61 -19.94 7.30
C ALA A 967 20.80 -21.29 6.60
N PHE A 968 19.98 -21.55 5.57
CA PHE A 968 19.83 -22.86 4.92
C PHE A 968 21.16 -23.51 4.49
N ARG A 969 22.15 -22.71 4.11
CA ARG A 969 23.50 -23.16 3.74
C ARG A 969 24.18 -24.04 4.79
N PHE A 970 23.94 -23.77 6.07
CA PHE A 970 24.65 -24.43 7.18
C PHE A 970 23.90 -25.63 7.75
N GLY A 971 22.68 -25.89 7.29
CA GLY A 971 21.87 -27.01 7.76
C GLY A 971 21.46 -26.91 9.23
N LYS A 972 21.05 -28.06 9.75
CA LYS A 972 20.62 -28.24 11.13
C LYS A 972 21.70 -28.89 11.99
N THR A 973 21.53 -28.85 13.30
CA THR A 973 22.41 -29.46 14.30
C THR A 973 21.59 -30.09 15.42
N SER A 974 22.02 -31.27 15.86
CA SER A 974 21.54 -31.94 17.07
C SER A 974 22.44 -31.69 18.28
N ASN A 975 23.58 -31.03 18.11
CA ASN A 975 24.60 -30.87 19.16
C ASN A 975 24.14 -30.01 20.36
N LEU A 976 23.02 -29.31 20.24
CA LEU A 976 22.48 -28.45 21.30
C LEU A 976 21.61 -29.22 22.30
N PHE A 977 21.01 -30.35 21.94
CA PHE A 977 20.31 -31.23 22.88
C PHE A 977 20.37 -32.66 22.37
N SER A 978 20.63 -33.61 23.27
CA SER A 978 20.70 -35.04 22.98
C SER A 978 19.35 -35.66 22.63
N GLU A 979 18.24 -35.15 23.19
CA GLU A 979 16.89 -35.73 23.07
C GLU A 979 15.79 -34.66 22.87
N GLU A 980 14.52 -35.05 23.09
CA GLU A 980 13.38 -34.12 23.15
C GLU A 980 13.55 -33.19 24.36
N SER A 981 13.30 -31.90 24.18
CA SER A 981 13.47 -30.88 25.21
C SER A 981 12.36 -29.85 25.12
N LEU A 982 11.95 -29.29 26.26
CA LEU A 982 11.03 -28.14 26.32
C LEU A 982 11.60 -26.89 25.65
N GLY A 983 12.92 -26.81 25.45
CA GLY A 983 13.58 -25.75 24.68
C GLY A 983 13.36 -25.84 23.16
N ARG A 984 12.65 -26.86 22.67
CA ARG A 984 12.25 -27.05 21.27
C ARG A 984 10.73 -27.15 21.13
N ALA A 985 10.23 -26.97 19.89
CA ALA A 985 8.83 -27.24 19.62
C ALA A 985 8.57 -28.76 19.70
N PRO A 986 7.38 -29.20 20.16
CA PRO A 986 7.07 -30.63 20.27
C PRO A 986 7.28 -31.38 18.95
N GLY A 987 8.03 -32.49 19.01
CA GLY A 987 8.39 -33.31 17.84
C GLY A 987 9.56 -32.78 17.00
N GLU A 988 10.26 -31.73 17.42
CA GLU A 988 11.52 -31.30 16.78
C GLU A 988 12.75 -31.89 17.50
N PHE A 989 13.63 -32.54 16.74
CA PHE A 989 14.87 -33.17 17.26
C PHE A 989 16.16 -32.45 16.83
N GLU A 990 16.05 -31.42 16.00
CA GLU A 990 17.19 -30.69 15.45
C GLU A 990 16.89 -29.19 15.36
N ASP A 991 17.85 -28.38 15.80
CA ASP A 991 17.83 -26.93 15.66
C ASP A 991 18.52 -26.49 14.36
N TRP A 992 18.18 -25.33 13.81
CA TRP A 992 19.02 -24.75 12.76
C TRP A 992 20.33 -24.24 13.36
N LYS A 993 21.46 -24.48 12.67
CA LYS A 993 22.78 -24.07 13.16
C LYS A 993 22.88 -22.55 13.31
N TYR A 994 22.35 -21.82 12.32
CA TYR A 994 22.32 -20.36 12.32
C TYR A 994 21.00 -19.82 11.79
N PHE A 995 20.67 -18.60 12.20
CA PHE A 995 19.57 -17.79 11.70
C PHE A 995 20.09 -16.43 11.22
N TYR A 996 19.49 -15.90 10.16
CA TYR A 996 19.69 -14.52 9.73
C TYR A 996 18.59 -13.62 10.30
N VAL A 997 18.99 -12.48 10.86
CA VAL A 997 18.07 -11.40 11.27
C VAL A 997 17.57 -10.70 10.01
N ASN A 998 16.27 -10.80 9.71
CA ASN A 998 15.72 -10.15 8.53
C ASN A 998 15.42 -8.67 8.80
N ILE A 999 16.44 -7.83 8.64
CA ILE A 999 16.34 -6.37 8.82
C ILE A 999 15.44 -5.71 7.74
N PHE A 1000 15.10 -6.39 6.66
CA PHE A 1000 14.28 -5.86 5.57
C PHE A 1000 12.80 -6.29 5.65
N VAL A 1001 12.39 -6.97 6.73
CA VAL A 1001 11.03 -7.52 6.86
C VAL A 1001 9.95 -6.45 6.85
N ASP A 1002 10.23 -5.27 7.39
CA ASP A 1002 9.42 -4.07 7.26
C ASP A 1002 10.30 -2.82 7.44
N ARG A 1003 9.71 -1.65 7.17
CA ARG A 1003 10.40 -0.35 7.24
C ARG A 1003 10.86 -0.02 8.64
N ASP A 1004 10.05 -0.37 9.64
CA ASP A 1004 10.38 -0.09 11.02
C ASP A 1004 11.60 -0.89 11.46
N MET A 1005 11.65 -2.19 11.12
CA MET A 1005 12.79 -3.05 11.40
C MET A 1005 14.05 -2.51 10.70
N TYR A 1006 13.97 -2.12 9.43
CA TYR A 1006 15.11 -1.53 8.72
C TYR A 1006 15.66 -0.28 9.43
N MET A 1007 14.77 0.65 9.82
CA MET A 1007 15.16 1.89 10.49
C MET A 1007 15.74 1.67 11.89
N ARG A 1008 15.37 0.58 12.59
CA ARG A 1008 15.99 0.21 13.88
C ARG A 1008 17.48 -0.14 13.74
N PHE A 1009 17.88 -0.70 12.60
CA PHE A 1009 19.30 -1.01 12.32
C PHE A 1009 20.03 0.11 11.59
N ALA A 1010 19.35 0.79 10.67
CA ALA A 1010 19.95 1.88 9.89
C ALA A 1010 20.09 3.18 10.72
N GLY A 1011 19.23 3.38 11.72
CA GLY A 1011 19.08 4.61 12.48
C GLY A 1011 18.23 5.66 11.75
N GLY A 1012 18.11 6.85 12.35
CA GLY A 1012 17.38 7.98 11.76
C GLY A 1012 15.85 7.90 11.85
N GLY A 1013 15.30 6.92 12.57
CA GLY A 1013 13.87 6.84 12.89
C GLY A 1013 13.51 7.82 13.99
N ILE A 1014 12.54 8.70 13.76
CA ILE A 1014 12.15 9.75 14.72
C ILE A 1014 11.40 9.17 15.92
N GLY A 1015 10.64 8.09 15.71
CA GLY A 1015 9.89 7.41 16.77
C GLY A 1015 10.64 6.29 17.50
N HIS A 1016 11.90 6.04 17.15
CA HIS A 1016 12.80 5.16 17.90
C HIS A 1016 13.56 5.98 18.92
#